data_AF-A0AA45M7I9-F1
#
_entry.id   AF-A0AA45M7I9-F1
#
_cell.length_a   1.000
_cell.length_b   1.000
_cell.length_c   1.000
_cell.angle_alpha   90.00
_cell.angle_beta   90.00
_cell.angle_gamma   90.00
#
_symmetry.space_group_name_H-M   'P 1'
#
loop_
_entity.id
_entity.type
_entity.pdbx_description
1 polymer ?
#
loop_
_entity_poly.entity_id
_entity_poly.type
_entity_poly.pdbx_seq_one_letter_code
_entity_poly.pdbx_strand_id
1 'polypeptide(L)'
;MSRRDFLRKMGKSAGASAVLATFPPSIQKALALPANQRTRSLQDVEHIVVLTQENRSFDHYFGTLEGVRGFGDPFPIPVMDRQNLFNRKSVFVQRSVGGAPVPGRPTWPQGSAIAPFRLNTVQDFPVMRVAGTPHSWLDAQLAWDHGRMNDWCNVKQNHAMGYYADADIPFQFALARAFTICDHYHCATQTGTNTNRLFLFTGHNDPLAAAGGPSTDNSRDDFNPDMSTDYLWTTYPERLEAAGVSWQVYQNMADNFTDNSLAGFRPFRNAWYRRPGYSQSLRDRGTTTRDLDLLKADVLANRLPQVSWVVATAEGSEHPGPSSPASGADYIARVLDALTANPDSWSKTVLLINFDENDGFFDHMPPPAVPAYTSYSSNPAQAQLAGASTVDTTGEYHHVLNGADARTLHRPYGLGPRVPMYVISPWTKGGWVNSQVFDHTSVVRFIEARFGVREPLISPWRRAVSGNLLSCFDFANPNDNGFTQLLPETAARRSMALSLPNTKVPATPTTLTAPVQAAGVRPARALPYELQVQAQVPVGGGQVELRFDNLGEAGAVFHVYDRLALDQVPRRYTVEPGKQLKGRWNTASAYDLWVLGPNGFHRHIVGDVRGDGNAAWPEISLRAERSAGELVIDLVNNGAQPCTFVLTANKYYSNKPMEVRVVARSRSAVRLPLASSSNWYDYSVRVAGVPGWMRRFAGHLENGLPSISDPAMRGAAQLDQYRVI
;
A
#
# COMPACT_ATOMS: atom_id res chain seq x y z
N MET A 1 31.97 -16.21 17.38
CA MET A 1 32.23 -17.56 16.81
C MET A 1 32.55 -17.37 15.34
N SER A 2 33.70 -17.82 14.84
CA SER A 2 34.17 -17.45 13.50
C SER A 2 33.54 -18.30 12.38
N ARG A 3 33.33 -17.70 11.20
CA ARG A 3 32.77 -18.34 9.97
C ARG A 3 33.45 -19.67 9.59
N ARG A 4 34.72 -19.85 9.97
CA ARG A 4 35.51 -21.06 9.68
C ARG A 4 35.18 -22.25 10.58
N ASP A 5 34.76 -22.00 11.81
CA ASP A 5 34.42 -23.06 12.77
C ASP A 5 33.02 -23.63 12.54
N PHE A 6 32.12 -22.83 11.96
CA PHE A 6 30.78 -23.27 11.55
C PHE A 6 30.85 -24.19 10.32
N LEU A 7 31.64 -23.83 9.30
CA LEU A 7 31.80 -24.61 8.07
C LEU A 7 32.47 -25.97 8.30
N ARG A 8 33.40 -26.07 9.27
CA ARG A 8 34.01 -27.36 9.64
C ARG A 8 33.06 -28.33 10.33
N LYS A 9 31.99 -27.84 10.97
CA LYS A 9 31.01 -28.69 11.66
C LYS A 9 29.90 -29.24 10.74
N MET A 10 29.57 -28.57 9.64
CA MET A 10 28.62 -29.11 8.64
C MET A 10 29.21 -30.21 7.74
N GLY A 11 30.54 -30.28 7.59
CA GLY A 11 31.19 -31.27 6.73
C GLY A 11 31.16 -32.74 7.21
N LYS A 12 30.50 -33.05 8.33
CA LYS A 12 30.50 -34.40 8.94
C LYS A 12 29.12 -35.06 9.09
N SER A 13 28.05 -34.46 8.58
CA SER A 13 26.74 -35.13 8.48
C SER A 13 26.55 -35.69 7.07
N ALA A 14 27.00 -36.92 6.87
CA ALA A 14 26.68 -37.72 5.68
C ALA A 14 25.17 -38.00 5.68
N GLY A 15 24.40 -37.27 4.87
CA GLY A 15 22.95 -37.43 4.78
C GLY A 15 22.24 -36.35 3.95
N ALA A 16 22.88 -35.21 3.67
CA ALA A 16 22.24 -34.11 2.94
C ALA A 16 22.34 -34.21 1.40
N SER A 17 23.01 -35.22 0.84
CA SER A 17 23.36 -35.26 -0.59
C SER A 17 22.29 -35.88 -1.50
N ALA A 18 21.16 -36.39 -0.98
CA ALA A 18 20.17 -37.13 -1.76
C ALA A 18 18.85 -36.39 -2.06
N VAL A 19 18.69 -35.13 -1.64
CA VAL A 19 17.44 -34.35 -1.88
C VAL A 19 17.60 -33.23 -2.92
N LEU A 20 18.79 -33.05 -3.50
CA LEU A 20 19.07 -31.96 -4.45
C LEU A 20 18.64 -32.25 -5.91
N ALA A 21 18.00 -33.39 -6.20
CA ALA A 21 17.82 -33.90 -7.56
C ALA A 21 16.41 -33.69 -8.18
N THR A 22 15.51 -32.90 -7.58
CA THR A 22 14.13 -32.75 -8.10
C THR A 22 13.62 -31.31 -8.21
N PHE A 23 14.49 -30.29 -8.30
CA PHE A 23 14.07 -28.88 -8.42
C PHE A 23 14.54 -28.26 -9.75
N PRO A 24 13.76 -27.34 -10.37
CA PRO A 24 14.29 -26.44 -11.40
C PRO A 24 15.41 -25.56 -10.80
N PRO A 25 16.65 -25.61 -11.33
CA PRO A 25 17.81 -24.90 -10.74
C PRO A 25 17.75 -23.37 -10.79
N SER A 26 16.79 -22.76 -11.49
CA SER A 26 16.80 -21.35 -11.91
C SER A 26 16.47 -20.37 -10.78
N ILE A 27 15.45 -20.63 -9.96
CA ILE A 27 15.10 -19.77 -8.82
C ILE A 27 16.20 -19.80 -7.73
N GLN A 28 16.82 -20.95 -7.52
CA GLN A 28 17.95 -21.10 -6.59
C GLN A 28 19.18 -20.30 -7.06
N LYS A 29 19.40 -20.24 -8.38
CA LYS A 29 20.43 -19.37 -8.98
C LYS A 29 20.12 -17.90 -8.76
N ALA A 30 18.86 -17.47 -8.93
CA ALA A 30 18.46 -16.06 -8.75
C ALA A 30 18.90 -15.47 -7.40
N LEU A 31 18.71 -16.25 -6.33
CA LEU A 31 19.02 -15.85 -4.96
C LEU A 31 20.53 -15.90 -4.65
N ALA A 32 21.24 -16.85 -5.25
CA ALA A 32 22.68 -17.02 -5.08
C ALA A 32 23.51 -16.01 -5.91
N LEU A 33 22.95 -15.46 -6.99
CA LEU A 33 23.68 -14.59 -7.88
C LEU A 33 23.91 -13.20 -7.26
N PRO A 34 25.15 -12.67 -7.37
CA PRO A 34 25.45 -11.34 -6.89
C PRO A 34 24.83 -10.28 -7.80
N ALA A 35 24.50 -9.13 -7.23
CA ALA A 35 24.14 -7.96 -8.00
C ALA A 35 25.34 -7.44 -8.78
N ASN A 36 25.10 -6.85 -9.95
CA ASN A 36 26.08 -6.01 -10.61
C ASN A 36 26.40 -4.80 -9.72
N GLN A 37 27.68 -4.49 -9.56
CA GLN A 37 28.16 -3.43 -8.66
C GLN A 37 29.20 -2.52 -9.34
N ARG A 38 29.05 -2.31 -10.65
CA ARG A 38 29.98 -1.50 -11.43
C ARG A 38 30.07 -0.06 -10.92
N THR A 39 28.95 0.53 -10.52
CA THR A 39 28.88 1.90 -9.98
C THR A 39 28.31 1.97 -8.57
N ARG A 40 27.73 0.87 -8.05
CA ARG A 40 27.03 0.80 -6.76
C ARG A 40 25.89 1.81 -6.66
N SER A 41 25.20 1.99 -7.77
CA SER A 41 24.08 2.93 -7.90
C SER A 41 23.00 2.36 -8.83
N LEU A 42 21.89 3.08 -8.96
CA LEU A 42 20.82 2.77 -9.91
C LEU A 42 21.32 2.52 -11.34
N GLN A 43 22.46 3.11 -11.73
CA GLN A 43 23.05 2.94 -13.07
C GLN A 43 23.52 1.51 -13.37
N ASP A 44 23.58 0.64 -12.37
CA ASP A 44 23.93 -0.78 -12.54
C ASP A 44 22.74 -1.66 -12.97
N VAL A 45 21.50 -1.15 -12.85
CA VAL A 45 20.31 -1.76 -13.44
C VAL A 45 20.38 -1.59 -14.95
N GLU A 46 20.24 -2.64 -15.75
CA GLU A 46 20.12 -2.53 -17.21
C GLU A 46 18.71 -2.88 -17.70
N HIS A 47 17.98 -3.72 -16.95
CA HIS A 47 16.66 -4.20 -17.32
C HIS A 47 15.66 -4.02 -16.18
N ILE A 48 14.51 -3.43 -16.50
CA ILE A 48 13.35 -3.30 -15.61
C ILE A 48 12.21 -4.12 -16.21
N VAL A 49 11.77 -5.15 -15.51
CA VAL A 49 10.67 -6.02 -15.92
C VAL A 49 9.49 -5.77 -14.97
N VAL A 50 8.31 -5.53 -15.52
CA VAL A 50 7.08 -5.27 -14.76
C VAL A 50 6.09 -6.38 -15.07
N LEU A 51 5.63 -7.09 -14.04
CA LEU A 51 4.52 -8.02 -14.11
C LEU A 51 3.39 -7.50 -13.22
N THR A 52 2.21 -7.33 -13.79
CA THR A 52 1.01 -6.92 -13.06
C THR A 52 0.03 -8.08 -13.05
N GLN A 53 -0.24 -8.59 -11.85
CA GLN A 53 -1.24 -9.60 -11.58
C GLN A 53 -2.59 -8.96 -11.22
N GLU A 54 -3.60 -9.81 -11.04
CA GLU A 54 -4.99 -9.49 -10.77
C GLU A 54 -5.50 -10.32 -9.57
N ASN A 55 -6.57 -9.97 -8.90
CA ASN A 55 -6.71 -8.70 -8.23
C ASN A 55 -6.82 -9.03 -6.73
N ARG A 56 -5.86 -8.52 -5.94
CA ARG A 56 -5.63 -8.97 -4.56
C ARG A 56 -5.30 -7.78 -3.68
N SER A 57 -6.02 -7.64 -2.57
CA SER A 57 -5.63 -6.65 -1.55
C SER A 57 -4.39 -7.12 -0.80
N PHE A 58 -3.66 -6.16 -0.20
CA PHE A 58 -2.50 -6.49 0.62
C PHE A 58 -2.89 -7.35 1.82
N ASP A 59 -3.89 -6.95 2.61
CA ASP A 59 -4.34 -7.75 3.77
C ASP A 59 -4.84 -9.15 3.40
N HIS A 60 -5.44 -9.31 2.22
CA HIS A 60 -5.89 -10.60 1.74
C HIS A 60 -4.75 -11.61 1.55
N TYR A 61 -3.55 -11.16 1.17
CA TYR A 61 -2.35 -12.03 1.09
C TYR A 61 -1.48 -11.97 2.34
N PHE A 62 -1.21 -10.78 2.84
CA PHE A 62 -0.12 -10.52 3.77
C PHE A 62 -0.57 -9.89 5.09
N GLY A 63 -1.87 -9.79 5.35
CA GLY A 63 -2.39 -9.31 6.63
C GLY A 63 -1.88 -10.14 7.82
N THR A 64 -1.52 -11.42 7.59
CA THR A 64 -0.97 -12.31 8.62
C THR A 64 0.56 -12.36 8.69
N LEU A 65 1.27 -11.83 7.69
CA LEU A 65 2.73 -11.90 7.59
C LEU A 65 3.39 -11.09 8.71
N GLU A 66 4.43 -11.61 9.35
CA GLU A 66 5.14 -10.90 10.41
C GLU A 66 5.88 -9.65 9.89
N GLY A 67 5.88 -8.55 10.65
CA GLY A 67 6.67 -7.35 10.36
C GLY A 67 6.23 -6.54 9.13
N VAL A 68 4.98 -6.69 8.69
CA VAL A 68 4.31 -5.76 7.77
C VAL A 68 3.14 -5.08 8.48
N ARG A 69 2.63 -3.97 7.95
CA ARG A 69 1.39 -3.36 8.42
C ARG A 69 0.16 -4.18 8.03
N GLY A 70 -0.11 -5.24 8.78
CA GLY A 70 -1.22 -6.16 8.57
C GLY A 70 -2.26 -6.09 9.69
N PHE A 71 -2.84 -7.24 10.05
CA PHE A 71 -3.93 -7.32 11.03
C PHE A 71 -3.54 -6.89 12.44
N GLY A 72 -2.27 -6.95 12.79
CA GLY A 72 -1.73 -6.47 14.06
C GLY A 72 -1.44 -4.96 14.08
N ASP A 73 -1.92 -4.17 13.11
CA ASP A 73 -1.73 -2.71 13.11
C ASP A 73 -2.16 -2.13 14.48
N PRO A 74 -1.26 -1.40 15.18
CA PRO A 74 -1.55 -0.80 16.47
C PRO A 74 -2.57 0.34 16.45
N PHE A 75 -2.89 0.92 15.28
CA PHE A 75 -3.67 2.13 15.11
C PHE A 75 -4.69 2.05 13.95
N PRO A 76 -5.56 1.02 13.90
CA PRO A 76 -6.60 0.95 12.87
C PRO A 76 -7.55 2.15 12.97
N ILE A 77 -8.16 2.56 11.85
CA ILE A 77 -9.05 3.71 11.87
C ILE A 77 -10.30 3.44 12.73
N PRO A 78 -10.76 4.45 13.49
CA PRO A 78 -12.05 4.38 14.14
C PRO A 78 -13.16 4.53 13.09
N VAL A 79 -14.21 3.72 13.22
CA VAL A 79 -15.40 3.80 12.35
C VAL A 79 -16.68 3.86 13.19
N MET A 80 -17.73 4.47 12.65
CA MET A 80 -18.99 4.64 13.37
C MET A 80 -19.71 3.28 13.55
N ASP A 81 -20.16 2.96 14.76
CA ASP A 81 -21.02 1.79 14.98
C ASP A 81 -22.50 2.12 14.75
N ARG A 82 -22.90 2.33 13.49
CA ARG A 82 -24.26 2.80 13.11
C ARG A 82 -25.38 1.84 13.53
N GLN A 83 -25.09 0.55 13.64
CA GLN A 83 -26.09 -0.47 13.93
C GLN A 83 -25.87 -1.17 15.28
N ASN A 84 -25.07 -0.58 16.18
CA ASN A 84 -24.71 -1.18 17.47
C ASN A 84 -24.20 -2.63 17.33
N LEU A 85 -23.44 -2.89 16.25
CA LEU A 85 -22.91 -4.22 15.93
C LEU A 85 -21.82 -4.63 16.91
N PHE A 86 -21.04 -3.65 17.37
CA PHE A 86 -19.87 -3.88 18.19
C PHE A 86 -19.46 -2.56 18.88
N ASN A 87 -19.67 -2.50 20.19
CA ASN A 87 -19.47 -1.28 20.98
C ASN A 87 -18.08 -0.66 20.72
N ARG A 88 -18.06 0.47 20.00
CA ARG A 88 -16.87 1.20 19.54
C ARG A 88 -15.99 0.34 18.63
N LYS A 89 -16.45 0.01 17.42
CA LYS A 89 -15.69 -0.82 16.47
C LYS A 89 -14.60 -0.08 15.69
N SER A 90 -13.53 -0.79 15.34
CA SER A 90 -12.54 -0.37 14.34
C SER A 90 -12.99 -0.80 12.93
N VAL A 91 -12.23 -0.40 11.91
CA VAL A 91 -12.46 -0.81 10.52
C VAL A 91 -12.48 -2.32 10.29
N PHE A 92 -11.87 -3.12 11.17
CA PHE A 92 -11.85 -4.58 11.05
C PHE A 92 -13.21 -5.23 11.27
N VAL A 93 -14.17 -4.52 11.87
CA VAL A 93 -15.52 -5.04 12.06
C VAL A 93 -16.45 -4.41 11.03
N GLN A 94 -16.99 -5.22 10.14
CA GLN A 94 -17.93 -4.84 9.10
C GLN A 94 -19.30 -5.46 9.39
N ARG A 95 -20.34 -4.99 8.68
CA ARG A 95 -21.69 -5.56 8.77
C ARG A 95 -21.85 -6.67 7.74
N SER A 96 -22.21 -7.88 8.16
CA SER A 96 -22.57 -8.93 7.21
C SER A 96 -23.84 -8.57 6.45
N VAL A 97 -23.87 -8.92 5.17
CA VAL A 97 -25.07 -8.82 4.33
C VAL A 97 -25.62 -10.19 3.98
N GLY A 98 -26.88 -10.23 3.55
CA GLY A 98 -27.45 -11.41 2.93
C GLY A 98 -26.70 -11.72 1.65
N GLY A 99 -25.81 -12.70 1.67
CA GLY A 99 -25.20 -13.21 0.44
C GLY A 99 -26.27 -13.72 -0.53
N ALA A 100 -25.92 -13.86 -1.80
CA ALA A 100 -26.78 -14.53 -2.77
C ALA A 100 -27.14 -15.95 -2.27
N PRO A 101 -28.40 -16.41 -2.40
CA PRO A 101 -28.77 -17.78 -2.07
C PRO A 101 -27.90 -18.76 -2.88
N VAL A 102 -27.12 -19.60 -2.20
CA VAL A 102 -26.33 -20.66 -2.84
C VAL A 102 -27.08 -21.99 -2.66
N PRO A 103 -27.47 -22.69 -3.74
CA PRO A 103 -28.09 -24.00 -3.64
C PRO A 103 -27.25 -24.97 -2.79
N GLY A 104 -27.88 -25.61 -1.80
CA GLY A 104 -27.21 -26.57 -0.92
C GLY A 104 -26.46 -25.97 0.28
N ARG A 105 -26.67 -24.67 0.61
CA ARG A 105 -26.12 -24.04 1.81
C ARG A 105 -27.19 -23.37 2.68
N PRO A 106 -27.01 -23.33 4.01
CA PRO A 106 -27.89 -22.58 4.91
C PRO A 106 -27.86 -21.08 4.61
N THR A 107 -28.96 -20.39 4.90
CA THR A 107 -29.08 -18.94 4.82
C THR A 107 -28.20 -18.25 5.87
N TRP A 108 -27.60 -17.12 5.51
CA TRP A 108 -26.64 -16.40 6.36
C TRP A 108 -27.33 -15.44 7.33
N PRO A 109 -26.86 -15.30 8.59
CA PRO A 109 -27.26 -14.20 9.47
C PRO A 109 -26.90 -12.86 8.83
N GLN A 110 -27.91 -12.02 8.58
CA GLN A 110 -27.73 -10.68 8.04
C GLN A 110 -27.62 -9.67 9.18
N GLY A 111 -26.84 -8.61 8.98
CA GLY A 111 -26.71 -7.54 9.96
C GLY A 111 -25.94 -7.95 11.22
N SER A 112 -25.14 -9.02 11.16
CA SER A 112 -24.21 -9.40 12.23
C SER A 112 -22.83 -8.78 12.02
N ALA A 113 -22.01 -8.72 13.07
CA ALA A 113 -20.62 -8.31 12.95
C ALA A 113 -19.78 -9.39 12.24
N ILE A 114 -18.97 -8.99 11.27
CA ILE A 114 -18.00 -9.84 10.58
C ILE A 114 -16.61 -9.19 10.62
N ALA A 115 -15.57 -9.99 10.85
CA ALA A 115 -14.17 -9.58 10.75
C ALA A 115 -13.47 -10.40 9.65
N PRO A 116 -12.25 -10.02 9.21
CA PRO A 116 -11.52 -10.82 8.24
C PRO A 116 -11.41 -12.28 8.69
N PHE A 117 -11.60 -13.22 7.77
CA PHE A 117 -11.61 -14.65 8.06
C PHE A 117 -10.80 -15.48 7.06
N ARG A 118 -10.20 -16.57 7.54
CA ARG A 118 -9.23 -17.34 6.75
C ARG A 118 -9.90 -18.19 5.66
N LEU A 119 -9.40 -18.09 4.43
CA LEU A 119 -9.65 -18.98 3.31
C LEU A 119 -8.72 -20.20 3.41
N ASN A 120 -9.03 -21.12 4.33
CA ASN A 120 -8.14 -22.22 4.70
C ASN A 120 -8.07 -23.32 3.62
N THR A 121 -7.12 -23.21 2.69
CA THR A 121 -6.96 -24.15 1.57
C THR A 121 -6.37 -25.49 2.02
N VAL A 122 -5.81 -25.56 3.23
CA VAL A 122 -5.31 -26.81 3.82
C VAL A 122 -6.48 -27.72 4.21
N GLN A 123 -7.59 -27.15 4.69
CA GLN A 123 -8.79 -27.90 5.06
C GLN A 123 -9.81 -27.99 3.92
N ASP A 124 -9.90 -26.95 3.10
CA ASP A 124 -10.91 -26.81 2.05
C ASP A 124 -10.27 -26.24 0.78
N PHE A 125 -9.46 -27.03 0.10
CA PHE A 125 -8.69 -26.61 -1.08
C PHE A 125 -9.51 -25.84 -2.15
N PRO A 126 -10.79 -26.17 -2.43
CA PRO A 126 -11.62 -25.37 -3.33
C PRO A 126 -11.67 -23.85 -3.08
N VAL A 127 -11.41 -23.34 -1.86
CA VAL A 127 -11.30 -21.89 -1.61
C VAL A 127 -10.03 -21.25 -2.19
N MET A 128 -9.12 -22.05 -2.78
CA MET A 128 -8.03 -21.56 -3.64
C MET A 128 -8.58 -20.88 -4.89
N ARG A 129 -9.75 -21.30 -5.40
CA ARG A 129 -10.50 -20.58 -6.44
C ARG A 129 -11.64 -19.81 -5.80
N VAL A 130 -11.33 -18.85 -4.92
CA VAL A 130 -12.36 -17.97 -4.34
C VAL A 130 -13.12 -17.22 -5.46
N ALA A 131 -14.42 -17.02 -5.29
CA ALA A 131 -15.23 -16.25 -6.25
C ALA A 131 -14.88 -14.75 -6.18
N GLY A 132 -14.96 -14.07 -7.32
CA GLY A 132 -14.71 -12.63 -7.41
C GLY A 132 -15.67 -11.80 -6.54
N THR A 133 -15.28 -10.59 -6.21
CA THR A 133 -16.14 -9.59 -5.55
C THR A 133 -16.46 -8.42 -6.48
N PRO A 134 -17.47 -7.56 -6.19
CA PRO A 134 -17.69 -6.35 -6.98
C PRO A 134 -16.47 -5.41 -6.92
N HIS A 135 -15.98 -4.91 -8.06
CA HIS A 135 -14.82 -4.01 -8.16
C HIS A 135 -14.92 -2.96 -9.28
N SER A 136 -16.14 -2.55 -9.62
CA SER A 136 -16.34 -1.37 -10.48
C SER A 136 -16.00 -0.08 -9.73
N TRP A 137 -15.84 1.02 -10.47
CA TRP A 137 -15.69 2.37 -9.91
C TRP A 137 -16.74 2.69 -8.83
N LEU A 138 -18.01 2.36 -9.08
CA LEU A 138 -19.09 2.71 -8.16
C LEU A 138 -18.93 1.97 -6.83
N ASP A 139 -18.79 0.65 -6.87
CA ASP A 139 -18.68 -0.15 -5.65
C ASP A 139 -17.36 0.11 -4.89
N ALA A 140 -16.25 0.42 -5.59
CA ALA A 140 -15.00 0.85 -4.97
C ALA A 140 -15.16 2.21 -4.25
N GLN A 141 -15.75 3.21 -4.93
CA GLN A 141 -16.02 4.53 -4.35
C GLN A 141 -16.96 4.47 -3.15
N LEU A 142 -17.96 3.57 -3.17
CA LEU A 142 -18.88 3.37 -2.07
C LEU A 142 -18.23 2.59 -0.91
N ALA A 143 -17.36 1.62 -1.18
CA ALA A 143 -16.63 0.88 -0.14
C ALA A 143 -15.65 1.78 0.61
N TRP A 144 -14.95 2.64 -0.13
CA TRP A 144 -14.04 3.63 0.44
C TRP A 144 -14.79 4.69 1.25
N ASP A 145 -15.94 5.17 0.77
CA ASP A 145 -16.80 6.18 1.42
C ASP A 145 -16.02 7.40 1.94
N HIS A 146 -15.26 8.04 1.05
CA HIS A 146 -14.37 9.15 1.40
C HIS A 146 -13.35 8.84 2.50
N GLY A 147 -13.03 7.56 2.76
CA GLY A 147 -12.13 7.08 3.81
C GLY A 147 -12.81 6.65 5.11
N ARG A 148 -14.14 6.58 5.17
CA ARG A 148 -14.84 6.04 6.35
C ARG A 148 -14.80 4.52 6.43
N MET A 149 -14.78 3.84 5.27
CA MET A 149 -14.55 2.38 5.13
C MET A 149 -15.38 1.50 6.09
N ASN A 150 -16.66 1.85 6.27
CA ASN A 150 -17.48 1.30 7.36
C ASN A 150 -18.60 0.34 6.88
N ASP A 151 -18.70 0.10 5.57
CA ASP A 151 -19.79 -0.68 4.97
C ASP A 151 -19.29 -1.56 3.81
N TRP A 152 -18.10 -2.14 3.97
CA TRP A 152 -17.39 -2.86 2.91
C TRP A 152 -18.21 -4.03 2.35
N CYS A 153 -18.71 -4.91 3.22
CA CYS A 153 -19.46 -6.10 2.80
C CYS A 153 -20.77 -5.79 2.07
N ASN A 154 -21.38 -4.62 2.30
CA ASN A 154 -22.62 -4.25 1.64
C ASN A 154 -22.43 -4.02 0.14
N VAL A 155 -21.27 -3.49 -0.24
CA VAL A 155 -20.94 -3.22 -1.65
C VAL A 155 -20.00 -4.26 -2.25
N LYS A 156 -19.19 -4.96 -1.43
CA LYS A 156 -18.21 -5.96 -1.86
C LYS A 156 -18.58 -7.41 -1.54
N GLN A 157 -19.72 -7.65 -0.87
CA GLN A 157 -20.16 -8.96 -0.37
C GLN A 157 -19.30 -9.50 0.81
N ASN A 158 -19.80 -10.51 1.53
CA ASN A 158 -19.16 -10.98 2.76
C ASN A 158 -17.79 -11.64 2.53
N HIS A 159 -17.63 -12.38 1.41
CA HIS A 159 -16.37 -13.09 1.15
C HIS A 159 -15.21 -12.17 0.76
N ALA A 160 -15.47 -10.88 0.51
CA ALA A 160 -14.44 -9.85 0.47
C ALA A 160 -13.59 -9.78 1.75
N MET A 161 -14.12 -10.22 2.89
CA MET A 161 -13.39 -10.31 4.16
C MET A 161 -12.47 -11.54 4.24
N GLY A 162 -12.42 -12.38 3.21
CA GLY A 162 -11.53 -13.54 3.16
C GLY A 162 -10.06 -13.13 3.11
N TYR A 163 -9.17 -13.87 3.77
CA TYR A 163 -7.71 -13.74 3.65
C TYR A 163 -7.01 -15.09 3.62
N TYR A 164 -5.81 -15.15 3.07
CA TYR A 164 -4.94 -16.33 3.12
C TYR A 164 -3.85 -16.20 4.20
N ALA A 165 -3.43 -17.33 4.74
CA ALA A 165 -2.23 -17.44 5.58
C ALA A 165 -1.10 -18.14 4.82
N ASP A 166 0.10 -18.14 5.42
CA ASP A 166 1.32 -18.74 4.86
C ASP A 166 1.12 -20.16 4.32
N ALA A 167 0.48 -21.04 5.10
CA ALA A 167 0.23 -22.43 4.68
C ALA A 167 -0.69 -22.53 3.44
N ASP A 168 -1.52 -21.51 3.19
CA ASP A 168 -2.45 -21.47 2.07
C ASP A 168 -1.74 -21.04 0.77
N ILE A 169 -0.85 -20.04 0.83
CA ILE A 169 -0.10 -19.48 -0.32
C ILE A 169 1.42 -19.33 -0.02
N PRO A 170 2.14 -20.44 0.22
CA PRO A 170 3.49 -20.44 0.75
C PRO A 170 4.52 -19.89 -0.24
N PHE A 171 4.26 -19.95 -1.55
CA PHE A 171 5.16 -19.35 -2.55
C PHE A 171 5.20 -17.83 -2.41
N GLN A 172 4.04 -17.19 -2.31
CA GLN A 172 3.89 -15.75 -2.12
C GLN A 172 4.56 -15.28 -0.81
N PHE A 173 4.34 -16.01 0.29
CA PHE A 173 5.00 -15.72 1.58
C PHE A 173 6.52 -15.92 1.53
N ALA A 174 6.98 -16.99 0.87
CA ALA A 174 8.42 -17.23 0.68
C ALA A 174 9.06 -16.12 -0.16
N LEU A 175 8.38 -15.64 -1.21
CA LEU A 175 8.87 -14.55 -2.05
C LEU A 175 8.94 -13.23 -1.27
N ALA A 176 7.91 -12.92 -0.48
CA ALA A 176 7.92 -11.80 0.44
C ALA A 176 9.10 -11.89 1.42
N ARG A 177 9.36 -13.06 2.02
CA ARG A 177 10.51 -13.26 2.94
C ARG A 177 11.88 -13.25 2.26
N ALA A 178 11.94 -13.45 0.95
CA ALA A 178 13.20 -13.44 0.20
C ALA A 178 13.65 -12.02 -0.17
N PHE A 179 12.71 -11.18 -0.60
CA PHE A 179 12.99 -9.88 -1.20
C PHE A 179 12.33 -8.71 -0.44
N THR A 180 12.47 -7.49 -0.95
CA THR A 180 11.74 -6.33 -0.43
C THR A 180 10.26 -6.46 -0.77
N ILE A 181 9.39 -6.42 0.24
CA ILE A 181 7.94 -6.25 0.10
C ILE A 181 7.55 -4.80 0.45
N CYS A 182 6.66 -4.19 -0.34
CA CYS A 182 6.09 -2.89 -0.02
C CYS A 182 4.74 -3.07 0.68
N ASP A 183 4.59 -2.60 1.92
CA ASP A 183 3.34 -2.72 2.70
C ASP A 183 2.48 -1.45 2.66
N HIS A 184 2.86 -0.49 1.82
CA HIS A 184 2.19 0.78 1.61
C HIS A 184 2.08 1.11 0.09
N TYR A 185 1.93 0.07 -0.75
CA TYR A 185 1.68 0.19 -2.19
C TYR A 185 0.18 0.08 -2.48
N HIS A 186 -0.36 1.03 -3.23
CA HIS A 186 -1.79 1.17 -3.51
C HIS A 186 -2.11 0.99 -5.00
N CYS A 187 -3.35 0.58 -5.30
CA CYS A 187 -3.89 0.83 -6.64
C CYS A 187 -3.84 2.34 -6.91
N ALA A 188 -3.65 2.75 -8.16
CA ALA A 188 -3.62 4.16 -8.49
C ALA A 188 -4.98 4.85 -8.31
N THR A 189 -6.08 4.12 -8.49
CA THR A 189 -7.45 4.65 -8.45
C THR A 189 -8.43 3.64 -7.83
N GLN A 190 -9.55 4.15 -7.30
CA GLN A 190 -10.66 3.38 -6.75
C GLN A 190 -11.55 2.81 -7.87
N THR A 191 -11.03 1.86 -8.67
CA THR A 191 -11.78 1.16 -9.73
C THR A 191 -11.09 -0.15 -10.14
N GLY A 192 -11.60 -0.80 -11.18
CA GLY A 192 -11.10 -2.04 -11.74
C GLY A 192 -9.79 -1.93 -12.55
N THR A 193 -9.48 -3.03 -13.21
CA THR A 193 -8.28 -3.38 -13.97
C THR A 193 -7.76 -2.30 -14.92
N ASN A 194 -8.52 -1.99 -15.98
CA ASN A 194 -7.96 -1.26 -17.12
C ASN A 194 -7.49 0.13 -16.70
N THR A 195 -8.32 0.86 -15.96
CA THR A 195 -7.95 2.21 -15.51
C THR A 195 -6.71 2.19 -14.61
N ASN A 196 -6.57 1.21 -13.70
CA ASN A 196 -5.36 1.11 -12.89
C ASN A 196 -4.11 0.82 -13.75
N ARG A 197 -4.23 -0.06 -14.74
CA ARG A 197 -3.15 -0.34 -15.69
C ARG A 197 -2.80 0.86 -16.58
N LEU A 198 -3.73 1.76 -16.88
CA LEU A 198 -3.40 3.03 -17.57
C LEU A 198 -2.37 3.88 -16.80
N PHE A 199 -2.37 3.86 -15.47
CA PHE A 199 -1.33 4.56 -14.69
C PHE A 199 0.05 3.91 -14.83
N LEU A 200 0.15 2.59 -15.06
CA LEU A 200 1.41 1.90 -15.36
C LEU A 200 1.92 2.23 -16.77
N PHE A 201 1.01 2.37 -17.74
CA PHE A 201 1.37 2.62 -19.12
C PHE A 201 1.50 4.09 -19.48
N THR A 202 0.87 5.01 -18.74
CA THR A 202 0.78 6.44 -19.14
C THR A 202 0.86 7.44 -17.99
N GLY A 203 0.85 6.98 -16.73
CA GLY A 203 0.93 7.85 -15.56
C GLY A 203 -0.37 8.53 -15.13
N HIS A 204 -1.47 8.40 -15.88
CA HIS A 204 -2.78 8.96 -15.52
C HIS A 204 -3.95 8.26 -16.25
N ASN A 205 -5.19 8.73 -16.00
CA ASN A 205 -6.42 8.26 -16.64
C ASN A 205 -7.14 9.33 -17.48
N ASP A 206 -6.45 10.38 -17.91
CA ASP A 206 -7.01 11.59 -18.56
C ASP A 206 -8.14 12.26 -17.75
N PRO A 207 -7.84 12.71 -16.51
CA PRO A 207 -8.85 13.18 -15.54
C PRO A 207 -9.58 14.46 -15.98
N LEU A 208 -9.07 15.17 -16.98
CA LEU A 208 -9.64 16.41 -17.51
C LEU A 208 -10.40 16.21 -18.84
N ALA A 209 -10.57 14.96 -19.29
CA ALA A 209 -11.26 14.61 -20.53
C ALA A 209 -10.66 15.28 -21.78
N ALA A 210 -9.35 15.51 -21.82
CA ALA A 210 -8.71 16.24 -22.91
C ALA A 210 -8.43 15.36 -24.14
N ALA A 211 -8.35 14.04 -23.95
CA ALA A 211 -7.79 13.12 -24.92
C ALA A 211 -8.49 11.74 -24.91
N GLY A 212 -9.80 11.72 -24.63
CA GLY A 212 -10.63 10.53 -24.73
C GLY A 212 -10.94 9.85 -23.39
N GLY A 213 -10.45 10.37 -22.26
CA GLY A 213 -10.90 9.98 -20.92
C GLY A 213 -12.00 10.91 -20.37
N PRO A 214 -12.15 10.98 -19.02
CA PRO A 214 -11.45 10.14 -18.05
C PRO A 214 -11.81 8.66 -18.21
N SER A 215 -10.85 7.77 -17.95
CA SER A 215 -11.14 6.35 -17.77
C SER A 215 -11.47 6.08 -16.30
N THR A 216 -12.55 5.32 -16.08
CA THR A 216 -12.97 4.87 -14.73
C THR A 216 -13.50 3.45 -14.75
N ASP A 217 -13.38 2.71 -15.85
CA ASP A 217 -13.96 1.38 -16.02
C ASP A 217 -13.02 0.47 -16.82
N ASN A 218 -13.48 -0.77 -17.05
CA ASN A 218 -12.85 -1.77 -17.91
C ASN A 218 -13.45 -1.67 -19.32
N SER A 219 -13.38 -0.48 -19.91
CA SER A 219 -13.74 -0.24 -21.31
C SER A 219 -12.49 0.12 -22.11
N ARG A 220 -12.56 -0.07 -23.44
CA ARG A 220 -11.48 0.30 -24.38
C ARG A 220 -10.16 -0.41 -24.10
N ASP A 221 -10.22 -1.59 -23.51
CA ASP A 221 -9.12 -2.52 -23.25
C ASP A 221 -8.94 -3.56 -24.37
N ASP A 222 -9.72 -3.42 -25.44
CA ASP A 222 -9.67 -4.26 -26.63
C ASP A 222 -9.32 -3.47 -27.91
N PHE A 223 -8.91 -4.21 -28.94
CA PHE A 223 -8.76 -3.68 -30.29
C PHE A 223 -10.12 -3.54 -30.94
N ASN A 224 -10.68 -2.33 -30.85
CA ASN A 224 -11.94 -1.94 -31.48
C ASN A 224 -11.66 -1.12 -32.76
N PRO A 225 -12.30 -1.41 -33.91
CA PRO A 225 -12.11 -0.64 -35.13
C PRO A 225 -12.70 0.78 -35.06
N ASP A 226 -13.61 1.07 -34.13
CA ASP A 226 -14.20 2.39 -33.93
C ASP A 226 -13.22 3.37 -33.24
N MET A 227 -12.69 4.30 -34.05
CA MET A 227 -11.73 5.32 -33.62
C MET A 227 -12.31 6.37 -32.66
N SER A 228 -13.62 6.47 -32.52
CA SER A 228 -14.26 7.42 -31.61
C SER A 228 -14.04 7.04 -30.13
N THR A 229 -13.67 5.79 -29.88
CA THR A 229 -13.41 5.24 -28.55
C THR A 229 -11.93 5.27 -28.16
N ASP A 230 -11.05 5.74 -29.05
CA ASP A 230 -9.60 5.73 -28.80
C ASP A 230 -9.19 6.64 -27.64
N TYR A 231 -8.17 6.21 -26.89
CA TYR A 231 -7.34 7.11 -26.09
C TYR A 231 -6.32 7.81 -26.99
N LEU A 232 -6.16 9.13 -26.80
CA LEU A 232 -5.42 10.02 -27.69
C LEU A 232 -4.18 10.66 -27.05
N TRP A 233 -3.93 10.43 -25.75
CA TRP A 233 -2.70 10.91 -25.10
C TRP A 233 -1.53 9.97 -25.33
N THR A 234 -0.32 10.49 -25.17
CA THR A 234 0.92 9.73 -25.38
C THR A 234 1.14 8.70 -24.29
N THR A 235 1.42 7.47 -24.68
CA THR A 235 1.79 6.39 -23.76
C THR A 235 3.27 6.44 -23.38
N TYR A 236 3.63 5.85 -22.25
CA TYR A 236 5.02 5.77 -21.80
C TYR A 236 5.92 4.93 -22.73
N PRO A 237 5.48 3.79 -23.32
CA PRO A 237 6.23 3.11 -24.38
C PRO A 237 6.58 4.01 -25.58
N GLU A 238 5.67 4.87 -26.04
CA GLU A 238 5.98 5.85 -27.09
C GLU A 238 7.07 6.83 -26.65
N ARG A 239 7.05 7.27 -25.38
CA ARG A 239 8.10 8.15 -24.84
C ARG A 239 9.45 7.46 -24.76
N LEU A 240 9.47 6.19 -24.32
CA LEU A 240 10.69 5.39 -24.29
C LEU A 240 11.25 5.21 -25.71
N GLU A 241 10.41 4.88 -26.69
CA GLU A 241 10.81 4.75 -28.10
C GLU A 241 11.43 6.05 -28.63
N ALA A 242 10.77 7.19 -28.39
CA ALA A 242 11.27 8.50 -28.81
C ALA A 242 12.61 8.87 -28.16
N ALA A 243 12.87 8.38 -26.94
CA ALA A 243 14.13 8.59 -26.22
C ALA A 243 15.22 7.55 -26.56
N GLY A 244 14.94 6.58 -27.45
CA GLY A 244 15.87 5.51 -27.78
C GLY A 244 16.06 4.46 -26.68
N VAL A 245 15.16 4.41 -25.69
CA VAL A 245 15.16 3.38 -24.65
C VAL A 245 14.41 2.16 -25.17
N SER A 246 15.10 1.02 -25.24
CA SER A 246 14.52 -0.22 -25.76
C SER A 246 13.41 -0.76 -24.85
N TRP A 247 12.28 -1.14 -25.45
CA TRP A 247 11.16 -1.70 -24.70
C TRP A 247 10.45 -2.85 -25.44
N GLN A 248 9.70 -3.67 -24.70
CA GLN A 248 8.88 -4.77 -25.23
C GLN A 248 7.74 -5.13 -24.29
N VAL A 249 6.58 -5.48 -24.85
CA VAL A 249 5.52 -6.22 -24.15
C VAL A 249 5.67 -7.71 -24.47
N TYR A 250 5.79 -8.53 -23.44
CA TYR A 250 5.75 -9.99 -23.50
C TYR A 250 4.34 -10.46 -23.12
N GLN A 251 3.64 -11.08 -24.07
CA GLN A 251 2.24 -11.49 -23.96
C GLN A 251 1.89 -12.57 -25.00
N ASN A 252 0.77 -13.25 -24.81
CA ASN A 252 0.12 -14.03 -25.86
C ASN A 252 -1.10 -13.28 -26.40
N MET A 253 -1.10 -12.80 -27.65
CA MET A 253 -2.23 -12.04 -28.19
C MET A 253 -3.55 -12.83 -28.27
N ALA A 254 -3.49 -14.16 -28.25
CA ALA A 254 -4.69 -15.00 -28.20
C ALA A 254 -5.24 -15.17 -26.78
N ASP A 255 -4.45 -14.84 -25.76
CA ASP A 255 -4.74 -15.08 -24.35
C ASP A 255 -3.91 -14.11 -23.49
N ASN A 256 -4.15 -12.80 -23.67
CA ASN A 256 -3.58 -11.75 -22.83
C ASN A 256 -4.65 -11.15 -21.90
N PHE A 257 -5.83 -11.80 -21.82
CA PHE A 257 -6.95 -11.46 -20.95
C PHE A 257 -7.35 -9.97 -20.96
N THR A 258 -7.19 -9.27 -22.11
CA THR A 258 -7.44 -7.82 -22.24
C THR A 258 -6.62 -6.94 -21.28
N ASP A 259 -5.58 -7.49 -20.67
CA ASP A 259 -4.75 -6.85 -19.64
C ASP A 259 -3.66 -5.92 -20.20
N ASN A 260 -3.59 -5.81 -21.53
CA ASN A 260 -2.71 -4.89 -22.23
C ASN A 260 -3.47 -3.63 -22.65
N SER A 261 -3.52 -2.64 -21.74
CA SER A 261 -4.23 -1.37 -21.96
C SER A 261 -3.74 -0.56 -23.16
N LEU A 262 -2.59 -0.90 -23.77
CA LEU A 262 -2.15 -0.28 -25.03
C LEU A 262 -3.17 -0.51 -26.16
N ALA A 263 -4.00 -1.56 -26.08
CA ALA A 263 -5.06 -1.84 -27.04
C ALA A 263 -6.08 -0.68 -27.18
N GLY A 264 -6.24 0.17 -26.16
CA GLY A 264 -7.12 1.34 -26.18
C GLY A 264 -6.57 2.56 -26.92
N PHE A 265 -5.27 2.60 -27.22
CA PHE A 265 -4.60 3.80 -27.72
C PHE A 265 -4.54 3.85 -29.24
N ARG A 266 -4.84 5.02 -29.82
CA ARG A 266 -4.87 5.22 -31.28
C ARG A 266 -3.61 4.74 -32.02
N PRO A 267 -2.38 5.03 -31.55
CA PRO A 267 -1.16 4.55 -32.23
C PRO A 267 -1.09 3.02 -32.33
N PHE A 268 -1.48 2.31 -31.26
CA PHE A 268 -1.48 0.85 -31.20
C PHE A 268 -2.64 0.23 -31.97
N ARG A 269 -3.82 0.85 -31.98
CA ARG A 269 -4.94 0.45 -32.85
C ARG A 269 -4.62 0.63 -34.32
N ASN A 270 -3.99 1.76 -34.68
CA ASN A 270 -3.52 1.99 -36.05
C ASN A 270 -2.49 0.91 -36.45
N ALA A 271 -1.57 0.56 -35.56
CA ALA A 271 -0.60 -0.51 -35.75
C ALA A 271 -1.26 -1.89 -35.91
N TRP A 272 -2.24 -2.21 -35.07
CA TRP A 272 -2.99 -3.47 -35.12
C TRP A 272 -3.73 -3.64 -36.45
N TYR A 273 -4.52 -2.64 -36.85
CA TYR A 273 -5.29 -2.64 -38.09
C TYR A 273 -4.48 -2.26 -39.34
N ARG A 274 -3.17 -2.01 -39.19
CA ARG A 274 -2.26 -1.60 -40.28
C ARG A 274 -2.79 -0.40 -41.08
N ARG A 275 -3.38 0.57 -40.39
CA ARG A 275 -3.91 1.79 -41.01
C ARG A 275 -2.76 2.62 -41.62
N PRO A 276 -3.00 3.40 -42.69
CA PRO A 276 -1.95 4.19 -43.33
C PRO A 276 -1.14 5.02 -42.32
N GLY A 277 0.20 4.90 -42.38
CA GLY A 277 1.11 5.63 -41.49
C GLY A 277 1.32 5.01 -40.10
N TYR A 278 0.88 3.78 -39.84
CA TYR A 278 1.13 3.10 -38.57
C TYR A 278 2.64 2.88 -38.30
N SER A 279 3.01 2.84 -37.02
CA SER A 279 4.37 2.48 -36.61
C SER A 279 4.54 0.95 -36.57
N GLN A 280 5.43 0.44 -37.42
CA GLN A 280 5.81 -0.99 -37.39
C GLN A 280 6.47 -1.36 -36.05
N SER A 281 7.26 -0.47 -35.46
CA SER A 281 7.93 -0.73 -34.18
C SER A 281 6.92 -0.86 -33.03
N LEU A 282 5.94 0.05 -32.93
CA LEU A 282 4.86 -0.04 -31.92
C LEU A 282 4.07 -1.34 -32.07
N ARG A 283 3.79 -1.75 -33.31
CA ARG A 283 3.13 -3.03 -33.60
C ARG A 283 3.95 -4.20 -33.04
N ASP A 284 5.19 -4.32 -33.49
CA ASP A 284 6.03 -5.49 -33.20
C ASP A 284 6.38 -5.58 -31.70
N ARG A 285 6.53 -4.45 -31.02
CA ARG A 285 6.87 -4.38 -29.59
C ARG A 285 5.65 -4.40 -28.66
N GLY A 286 4.50 -3.91 -29.08
CA GLY A 286 3.33 -3.70 -28.20
C GLY A 286 2.14 -4.62 -28.46
N THR A 287 1.99 -5.14 -29.68
CA THR A 287 0.74 -5.80 -30.12
C THR A 287 1.00 -7.10 -30.91
N THR A 288 2.09 -7.80 -30.63
CA THR A 288 2.35 -9.14 -31.20
C THR A 288 2.59 -10.17 -30.10
N THR A 289 2.40 -11.45 -30.43
CA THR A 289 2.66 -12.55 -29.49
C THR A 289 4.16 -12.69 -29.26
N ARG A 290 4.56 -12.53 -28.01
CA ARG A 290 5.89 -12.83 -27.47
C ARG A 290 5.73 -13.37 -26.06
N ASP A 291 5.48 -14.66 -25.93
CA ASP A 291 5.23 -15.31 -24.65
C ASP A 291 6.52 -15.50 -23.81
N LEU A 292 6.40 -16.26 -22.71
CA LEU A 292 7.50 -16.51 -21.79
C LEU A 292 8.67 -17.29 -22.41
N ASP A 293 8.43 -18.10 -23.45
CA ASP A 293 9.51 -18.80 -24.13
C ASP A 293 10.37 -17.83 -24.94
N LEU A 294 9.74 -16.84 -25.57
CA LEU A 294 10.45 -15.76 -26.26
C LEU A 294 11.11 -14.79 -25.28
N LEU A 295 10.52 -14.53 -24.10
CA LEU A 295 11.21 -13.82 -23.02
C LEU A 295 12.50 -14.55 -22.63
N LYS A 296 12.42 -15.86 -22.38
CA LYS A 296 13.59 -16.68 -22.03
C LYS A 296 14.63 -16.69 -23.15
N ALA A 297 14.20 -16.76 -24.41
CA ALA A 297 15.10 -16.72 -25.56
C ALA A 297 15.86 -15.39 -25.64
N ASP A 298 15.20 -14.26 -25.38
CA ASP A 298 15.85 -12.94 -25.36
C ASP A 298 16.83 -12.81 -24.18
N VAL A 299 16.48 -13.33 -22.99
CA VAL A 299 17.40 -13.37 -21.83
C VAL A 299 18.65 -14.22 -22.12
N LEU A 300 18.48 -15.42 -22.67
CA LEU A 300 19.59 -16.31 -23.03
C LEU A 300 20.49 -15.70 -24.10
N ALA A 301 19.93 -14.89 -25.01
CA ALA A 301 20.67 -14.24 -26.07
C ALA A 301 21.25 -12.87 -25.70
N ASN A 302 21.17 -12.44 -24.43
CA ASN A 302 21.56 -11.09 -23.98
C ASN A 302 20.85 -9.97 -24.77
N ARG A 303 19.56 -10.16 -25.08
CA ARG A 303 18.71 -9.20 -25.80
C ARG A 303 17.48 -8.75 -25.01
N LEU A 304 17.46 -8.98 -23.69
CA LEU A 304 16.39 -8.44 -22.83
C LEU A 304 16.34 -6.90 -23.00
N PRO A 305 15.19 -6.29 -23.28
CA PRO A 305 15.08 -4.83 -23.40
C PRO A 305 15.35 -4.10 -22.08
N GLN A 306 15.59 -2.79 -22.16
CA GLN A 306 15.77 -1.95 -20.97
C GLN A 306 14.48 -1.89 -20.12
N VAL A 307 13.32 -1.88 -20.77
CA VAL A 307 12.00 -1.90 -20.10
C VAL A 307 11.12 -2.99 -20.71
N SER A 308 10.63 -3.90 -19.89
CA SER A 308 9.76 -4.99 -20.34
C SER A 308 8.49 -5.04 -19.50
N TRP A 309 7.33 -5.14 -20.15
CA TRP A 309 6.07 -5.47 -19.48
C TRP A 309 5.69 -6.91 -19.79
N VAL A 310 5.30 -7.67 -18.78
CA VAL A 310 4.77 -9.03 -18.93
C VAL A 310 3.27 -8.96 -18.67
N VAL A 311 2.49 -9.37 -19.65
CA VAL A 311 1.04 -9.53 -19.54
C VAL A 311 0.73 -11.01 -19.43
N ALA A 312 0.12 -11.39 -18.31
CA ALA A 312 -0.20 -12.77 -18.02
C ALA A 312 -1.28 -13.33 -18.95
N THR A 313 -1.36 -14.65 -19.02
CA THR A 313 -2.53 -15.33 -19.61
C THR A 313 -3.72 -15.24 -18.65
N ALA A 314 -4.93 -15.48 -19.13
CA ALA A 314 -6.12 -15.54 -18.26
C ALA A 314 -5.95 -16.55 -17.11
N GLU A 315 -5.26 -17.66 -17.38
CA GLU A 315 -4.94 -18.66 -16.35
C GLU A 315 -3.84 -18.18 -15.39
N GLY A 316 -2.87 -17.40 -15.86
CA GLY A 316 -1.72 -16.94 -15.08
C GLY A 316 -1.93 -15.62 -14.33
N SER A 317 -3.05 -14.92 -14.57
CA SER A 317 -3.29 -13.55 -14.11
C SER A 317 -3.63 -13.41 -12.63
N GLU A 318 -3.99 -14.50 -11.94
CA GLU A 318 -4.63 -14.50 -10.61
C GLU A 318 -6.06 -13.95 -10.55
N HIS A 319 -6.66 -13.45 -11.64
CA HIS A 319 -8.07 -13.04 -11.65
C HIS A 319 -9.01 -14.18 -11.20
N PRO A 320 -9.94 -13.95 -10.25
CA PRO A 320 -10.94 -14.94 -9.85
C PRO A 320 -11.79 -15.41 -11.03
N GLY A 321 -11.94 -16.71 -11.24
CA GLY A 321 -12.74 -17.24 -12.36
C GLY A 321 -11.89 -18.03 -13.35
N PRO A 322 -11.03 -17.40 -14.16
CA PRO A 322 -10.08 -18.11 -15.02
C PRO A 322 -8.83 -18.57 -14.26
N SER A 323 -8.40 -17.85 -13.21
CA SER A 323 -7.16 -18.10 -12.47
C SER A 323 -7.38 -18.44 -10.98
N SER A 324 -6.28 -18.47 -10.22
CA SER A 324 -6.18 -18.67 -8.78
C SER A 324 -4.81 -18.21 -8.26
N PRO A 325 -4.63 -17.96 -6.94
CA PRO A 325 -3.32 -17.73 -6.34
C PRO A 325 -2.29 -18.84 -6.66
N ALA A 326 -2.73 -20.09 -6.82
CA ALA A 326 -1.84 -21.19 -7.18
C ALA A 326 -1.35 -21.11 -8.62
N SER A 327 -2.21 -20.69 -9.56
CA SER A 327 -1.83 -20.50 -10.96
C SER A 327 -0.91 -19.29 -11.14
N GLY A 328 -1.18 -18.19 -10.44
CA GLY A 328 -0.29 -17.03 -10.45
C GLY A 328 1.07 -17.28 -9.84
N ALA A 329 1.14 -18.01 -8.73
CA ALA A 329 2.41 -18.46 -8.16
C ALA A 329 3.27 -19.19 -9.21
N ASP A 330 2.66 -20.11 -9.96
CA ASP A 330 3.35 -20.85 -11.03
C ASP A 330 3.76 -19.96 -12.20
N TYR A 331 2.90 -19.01 -12.61
CA TYR A 331 3.25 -18.05 -13.65
C TYR A 331 4.43 -17.17 -13.24
N ILE A 332 4.43 -16.66 -11.99
CA ILE A 332 5.55 -15.90 -11.41
C ILE A 332 6.82 -16.75 -11.38
N ALA A 333 6.72 -18.02 -10.97
CA ALA A 333 7.85 -18.94 -10.97
C ALA A 333 8.45 -19.11 -12.38
N ARG A 334 7.61 -19.24 -13.42
CA ARG A 334 8.04 -19.33 -14.83
C ARG A 334 8.66 -18.04 -15.35
N VAL A 335 8.16 -16.87 -14.94
CA VAL A 335 8.78 -15.57 -15.26
C VAL A 335 10.17 -15.48 -14.61
N LEU A 336 10.29 -15.83 -13.33
CA LEU A 336 11.59 -15.88 -12.64
C LEU A 336 12.54 -16.87 -13.33
N ASP A 337 12.06 -18.04 -13.74
CA ASP A 337 12.85 -19.03 -14.47
C ASP A 337 13.37 -18.49 -15.81
N ALA A 338 12.56 -17.73 -16.54
CA ALA A 338 12.98 -17.08 -17.77
C ALA A 338 14.06 -16.02 -17.53
N LEU A 339 13.84 -15.12 -16.56
CA LEU A 339 14.75 -14.01 -16.25
C LEU A 339 16.09 -14.46 -15.64
N THR A 340 16.10 -15.62 -14.99
CA THR A 340 17.28 -16.16 -14.30
C THR A 340 18.03 -17.21 -15.13
N ALA A 341 17.55 -17.48 -16.35
CA ALA A 341 18.18 -18.42 -17.27
C ALA A 341 19.60 -18.00 -17.68
N ASN A 342 19.90 -16.70 -17.63
CA ASN A 342 21.22 -16.13 -17.88
C ASN A 342 21.70 -15.29 -16.67
N PRO A 343 22.71 -15.76 -15.92
CA PRO A 343 23.22 -15.06 -14.75
C PRO A 343 23.68 -13.61 -14.99
N ASP A 344 24.29 -13.34 -16.15
CA ASP A 344 24.82 -12.03 -16.47
C ASP A 344 23.69 -11.01 -16.64
N SER A 345 22.61 -11.41 -17.33
CA SER A 345 21.40 -10.58 -17.47
C SER A 345 20.68 -10.40 -16.13
N TRP A 346 20.50 -11.48 -15.35
CA TRP A 346 19.86 -11.41 -14.03
C TRP A 346 20.57 -10.46 -13.05
N SER A 347 21.90 -10.47 -13.04
CA SER A 347 22.71 -9.60 -12.17
C SER A 347 22.42 -8.11 -12.35
N LYS A 348 21.78 -7.74 -13.47
CA LYS A 348 21.43 -6.36 -13.87
C LYS A 348 19.92 -6.10 -13.94
N THR A 349 19.10 -7.05 -13.49
CA THR A 349 17.65 -7.04 -13.69
C THR A 349 16.90 -6.69 -12.40
N VAL A 350 15.86 -5.87 -12.55
CA VAL A 350 14.84 -5.62 -11.53
C VAL A 350 13.53 -6.18 -12.05
N LEU A 351 12.93 -7.11 -11.31
CA LEU A 351 11.55 -7.55 -11.53
C LEU A 351 10.63 -6.89 -10.48
N LEU A 352 9.67 -6.13 -10.97
CA LEU A 352 8.61 -5.51 -10.19
C LEU A 352 7.34 -6.31 -10.40
N ILE A 353 6.82 -6.93 -9.34
CA ILE A 353 5.53 -7.64 -9.39
C ILE A 353 4.55 -6.85 -8.54
N ASN A 354 3.51 -6.31 -9.15
CA ASN A 354 2.40 -5.67 -8.46
C ASN A 354 1.07 -6.31 -8.87
N PHE A 355 -0.01 -5.83 -8.27
CA PHE A 355 -1.37 -6.12 -8.72
C PHE A 355 -2.01 -4.82 -9.18
N ASP A 356 -2.94 -4.92 -10.11
CA ASP A 356 -3.67 -3.77 -10.65
C ASP A 356 -4.69 -3.20 -9.65
N GLU A 357 -5.47 -4.05 -9.00
CA GLU A 357 -6.48 -3.70 -8.02
C GLU A 357 -6.77 -4.88 -7.06
N ASN A 358 -7.81 -4.77 -6.24
CA ASN A 358 -8.04 -5.64 -5.09
C ASN A 358 -9.21 -6.64 -5.24
N ASP A 359 -9.87 -6.75 -6.39
CA ASP A 359 -11.10 -7.51 -6.70
C ASP A 359 -12.31 -7.06 -5.85
N GLY A 360 -12.10 -6.18 -4.87
CA GLY A 360 -13.01 -5.89 -3.77
C GLY A 360 -12.64 -6.55 -2.44
N PHE A 361 -11.58 -7.37 -2.36
CA PHE A 361 -11.08 -7.93 -1.10
C PHE A 361 -10.65 -6.82 -0.13
N PHE A 362 -10.97 -7.01 1.14
CA PHE A 362 -10.80 -6.01 2.18
C PHE A 362 -9.33 -5.68 2.43
N ASP A 363 -9.07 -4.39 2.67
CA ASP A 363 -7.82 -3.89 3.26
C ASP A 363 -8.18 -2.86 4.32
N HIS A 364 -7.54 -2.93 5.48
CA HIS A 364 -7.89 -2.09 6.62
C HIS A 364 -7.34 -0.67 6.52
N MET A 365 -6.32 -0.44 5.70
CA MET A 365 -5.58 0.81 5.73
C MET A 365 -6.24 1.86 4.83
N PRO A 366 -6.58 3.06 5.34
CA PRO A 366 -7.16 4.11 4.52
C PRO A 366 -6.16 4.57 3.45
N PRO A 367 -6.53 4.56 2.15
CA PRO A 367 -5.65 5.05 1.12
C PRO A 367 -5.38 6.56 1.24
N PRO A 368 -4.13 7.01 1.03
CA PRO A 368 -3.81 8.42 0.83
C PRO A 368 -4.66 8.99 -0.31
N ALA A 369 -5.28 10.14 -0.09
CA ALA A 369 -6.08 10.82 -1.10
C ALA A 369 -6.04 12.34 -0.91
N VAL A 370 -6.39 13.09 -1.95
CA VAL A 370 -6.62 14.54 -1.84
C VAL A 370 -7.79 14.84 -0.88
N PRO A 371 -7.86 16.07 -0.30
CA PRO A 371 -8.98 16.48 0.54
C PRO A 371 -10.30 16.32 -0.20
N ALA A 372 -11.30 15.67 0.40
CA ALA A 372 -12.61 15.51 -0.24
C ALA A 372 -13.42 16.80 -0.17
N TYR A 373 -14.26 17.08 -1.18
CA TYR A 373 -15.25 18.16 -1.08
C TYR A 373 -16.32 17.80 -0.04
N THR A 374 -16.59 18.73 0.89
CA THR A 374 -17.81 18.71 1.71
C THR A 374 -18.93 19.49 1.03
N SER A 375 -18.57 20.46 0.21
CA SER A 375 -19.46 21.16 -0.71
C SER A 375 -18.67 21.56 -1.95
N TYR A 376 -19.11 21.11 -3.12
CA TYR A 376 -18.46 21.45 -4.38
C TYR A 376 -19.00 22.76 -4.95
N SER A 377 -18.10 23.56 -5.54
CA SER A 377 -18.44 24.68 -6.42
C SER A 377 -17.41 24.75 -7.55
N SER A 378 -17.85 25.10 -8.75
CA SER A 378 -16.94 25.37 -9.87
C SER A 378 -16.10 26.63 -9.65
N ASN A 379 -16.50 27.50 -8.72
CA ASN A 379 -15.65 28.57 -8.20
C ASN A 379 -14.85 28.04 -7.00
N PRO A 380 -13.51 27.85 -7.11
CA PRO A 380 -12.70 27.29 -6.04
C PRO A 380 -12.76 28.08 -4.73
N ALA A 381 -13.03 29.39 -4.79
CA ALA A 381 -13.15 30.24 -3.60
C ALA A 381 -14.43 29.96 -2.78
N GLN A 382 -15.42 29.28 -3.37
CA GLN A 382 -16.68 28.90 -2.73
C GLN A 382 -16.74 27.40 -2.39
N ALA A 383 -15.83 26.60 -2.92
CA ALA A 383 -15.76 25.18 -2.61
C ALA A 383 -15.26 24.97 -1.18
N GLN A 384 -15.77 23.93 -0.52
CA GLN A 384 -15.37 23.56 0.83
C GLN A 384 -14.76 22.17 0.82
N LEU A 385 -13.57 22.05 1.42
CA LEU A 385 -12.80 20.81 1.51
C LEU A 385 -12.75 20.31 2.95
N ALA A 386 -12.81 19.00 3.12
CA ALA A 386 -12.46 18.29 4.35
C ALA A 386 -10.93 18.23 4.48
N GLY A 387 -10.31 19.36 4.81
CA GLY A 387 -8.86 19.52 4.95
C GLY A 387 -8.26 20.43 3.89
N ALA A 388 -6.97 20.25 3.58
CA ALA A 388 -6.24 21.15 2.68
C ALA A 388 -5.02 20.46 2.05
N SER A 389 -4.45 21.06 1.00
CA SER A 389 -3.24 20.57 0.33
C SER A 389 -2.29 21.74 0.08
N THR A 390 -0.99 21.54 0.30
CA THR A 390 0.04 22.47 -0.20
C THR A 390 0.38 22.19 -1.67
N VAL A 391 0.07 21.00 -2.15
CA VAL A 391 0.29 20.56 -3.55
C VAL A 391 -0.93 20.89 -4.38
N ASP A 392 -0.72 21.23 -5.65
CA ASP A 392 -1.79 21.28 -6.66
C ASP A 392 -2.49 19.91 -6.77
N THR A 393 -3.82 19.92 -6.66
CA THR A 393 -4.68 18.73 -6.69
C THR A 393 -5.47 18.61 -8.00
N THR A 394 -5.15 19.44 -9.00
CA THR A 394 -5.74 19.37 -10.33
C THR A 394 -5.50 18.00 -10.94
N GLY A 395 -6.56 17.39 -11.48
CA GLY A 395 -6.52 16.05 -12.04
C GLY A 395 -6.71 14.91 -11.04
N GLU A 396 -6.91 15.19 -9.75
CA GLU A 396 -7.18 14.14 -8.75
C GLU A 396 -8.66 13.93 -8.41
N TYR A 397 -9.58 14.68 -9.03
CA TYR A 397 -11.02 14.57 -8.79
C TYR A 397 -11.78 14.25 -10.08
N HIS A 398 -12.81 13.42 -9.94
CA HIS A 398 -13.73 13.07 -11.01
C HIS A 398 -14.71 14.21 -11.26
N HIS A 399 -14.32 15.23 -12.03
CA HIS A 399 -15.20 16.36 -12.36
C HIS A 399 -16.04 16.15 -13.63
N VAL A 400 -15.70 15.14 -14.44
CA VAL A 400 -16.35 14.88 -15.73
C VAL A 400 -17.10 13.56 -15.66
N LEU A 401 -18.42 13.61 -15.85
CA LEU A 401 -19.22 12.39 -16.04
C LEU A 401 -18.89 11.76 -17.38
N ASN A 402 -18.54 10.48 -17.34
CA ASN A 402 -18.10 9.66 -18.46
C ASN A 402 -18.92 8.36 -18.54
N GLY A 403 -20.22 8.43 -18.21
CA GLY A 403 -21.08 7.25 -18.03
C GLY A 403 -21.06 6.68 -16.60
N ALA A 404 -20.15 7.16 -15.74
CA ALA A 404 -20.13 6.84 -14.32
C ALA A 404 -21.32 7.43 -13.55
N ASP A 405 -21.64 6.81 -12.41
CA ASP A 405 -22.74 7.20 -11.53
C ASP A 405 -22.53 8.60 -10.91
N ALA A 406 -23.53 9.47 -11.02
CA ALA A 406 -23.45 10.86 -10.56
C ALA A 406 -23.18 11.03 -9.05
N ARG A 407 -23.43 10.00 -8.22
CA ARG A 407 -23.09 10.00 -6.78
C ARG A 407 -21.58 10.08 -6.51
N THR A 408 -20.79 9.72 -7.52
CA THR A 408 -19.32 9.72 -7.46
C THR A 408 -18.70 11.00 -8.04
N LEU A 409 -19.53 11.89 -8.60
CA LEU A 409 -19.07 13.14 -9.16
C LEU A 409 -18.39 14.00 -8.07
N HIS A 410 -17.28 14.63 -8.45
CA HIS A 410 -16.38 15.42 -7.62
C HIS A 410 -15.65 14.64 -6.52
N ARG A 411 -15.75 13.31 -6.51
CA ARG A 411 -14.94 12.50 -5.59
C ARG A 411 -13.50 12.38 -6.08
N PRO A 412 -12.54 12.26 -5.15
CA PRO A 412 -11.17 11.88 -5.50
C PRO A 412 -11.12 10.56 -6.28
N TYR A 413 -10.23 10.47 -7.28
CA TYR A 413 -10.00 9.22 -8.02
C TYR A 413 -9.34 8.16 -7.14
N GLY A 414 -8.34 8.56 -6.35
CA GLY A 414 -7.54 7.63 -5.57
C GLY A 414 -6.68 8.30 -4.50
N LEU A 415 -5.73 7.59 -3.91
CA LEU A 415 -5.33 6.22 -4.24
C LEU A 415 -6.40 5.16 -3.88
N GLY A 416 -6.26 3.97 -4.45
CA GLY A 416 -7.08 2.78 -4.18
C GLY A 416 -6.65 2.01 -2.93
N PRO A 417 -7.31 0.89 -2.57
CA PRO A 417 -6.85 -0.02 -1.52
C PRO A 417 -5.39 -0.47 -1.73
N ARG A 418 -4.73 -0.94 -0.66
CA ARG A 418 -3.39 -1.50 -0.83
C ARG A 418 -3.46 -2.80 -1.61
N VAL A 419 -2.46 -3.01 -2.46
CA VAL A 419 -2.25 -4.24 -3.22
C VAL A 419 -0.80 -4.70 -3.06
N PRO A 420 -0.50 -6.01 -3.17
CA PRO A 420 0.86 -6.48 -3.02
C PRO A 420 1.82 -5.86 -4.05
N MET A 421 3.05 -5.60 -3.60
CA MET A 421 4.17 -5.24 -4.46
C MET A 421 5.45 -5.90 -3.95
N TYR A 422 6.02 -6.76 -4.79
CA TYR A 422 7.32 -7.40 -4.58
C TYR A 422 8.35 -6.71 -5.46
N VAL A 423 9.48 -6.32 -4.87
CA VAL A 423 10.63 -5.80 -5.61
C VAL A 423 11.69 -6.88 -5.61
N ILE A 424 11.81 -7.63 -6.70
CA ILE A 424 12.61 -8.85 -6.80
C ILE A 424 13.84 -8.56 -7.65
N SER A 425 14.99 -8.58 -7.01
CA SER A 425 16.26 -8.25 -7.66
C SER A 425 17.44 -8.67 -6.79
N PRO A 426 18.63 -8.87 -7.35
CA PRO A 426 19.84 -9.02 -6.56
C PRO A 426 20.06 -7.89 -5.53
N TRP A 427 19.54 -6.67 -5.76
CA TRP A 427 19.67 -5.53 -4.82
C TRP A 427 18.61 -5.47 -3.70
N THR A 428 17.67 -6.41 -3.66
CA THR A 428 16.55 -6.37 -2.71
C THR A 428 16.44 -7.61 -1.83
N LYS A 429 17.43 -8.50 -1.87
CA LYS A 429 17.50 -9.71 -1.04
C LYS A 429 17.56 -9.37 0.45
N GLY A 430 16.95 -10.23 1.28
CA GLY A 430 17.04 -10.16 2.75
C GLY A 430 15.71 -9.97 3.47
N GLY A 431 14.58 -10.14 2.79
CA GLY A 431 13.26 -10.06 3.43
C GLY A 431 12.94 -8.68 3.99
N TRP A 432 13.32 -7.63 3.27
CA TRP A 432 13.08 -6.26 3.69
C TRP A 432 11.60 -5.89 3.60
N VAL A 433 11.18 -4.91 4.40
CA VAL A 433 9.91 -4.19 4.21
C VAL A 433 10.19 -2.73 3.86
N ASN A 434 9.36 -2.14 3.01
CA ASN A 434 9.35 -0.71 2.73
C ASN A 434 7.92 -0.15 2.92
N SER A 435 7.81 0.87 3.78
CA SER A 435 6.53 1.49 4.17
C SER A 435 6.37 2.93 3.64
N GLN A 436 7.12 3.32 2.61
CA GLN A 436 6.87 4.53 1.84
C GLN A 436 5.60 4.35 0.99
N VAL A 437 4.79 5.40 0.90
CA VAL A 437 3.60 5.41 0.04
C VAL A 437 4.02 5.23 -1.42
N PHE A 438 3.42 4.27 -2.10
CA PHE A 438 3.58 4.04 -3.53
C PHE A 438 2.23 3.78 -4.21
N ASP A 439 2.21 3.98 -5.51
CA ASP A 439 1.13 3.56 -6.42
C ASP A 439 1.73 3.12 -7.77
N HIS A 440 0.90 2.80 -8.75
CA HIS A 440 1.36 2.39 -10.08
C HIS A 440 2.25 3.41 -10.79
N THR A 441 2.07 4.72 -10.53
CA THR A 441 2.97 5.75 -11.11
C THR A 441 4.39 5.64 -10.56
N SER A 442 4.58 4.99 -9.41
CA SER A 442 5.90 4.76 -8.81
C SER A 442 6.77 3.84 -9.67
N VAL A 443 6.16 2.92 -10.44
CA VAL A 443 6.86 2.09 -11.44
C VAL A 443 7.41 2.95 -12.57
N VAL A 444 6.56 3.82 -13.14
CA VAL A 444 6.98 4.77 -14.18
C VAL A 444 8.13 5.62 -13.67
N ARG A 445 8.00 6.19 -12.46
CA ARG A 445 9.02 7.05 -11.85
C ARG A 445 10.35 6.35 -11.54
N PHE A 446 10.33 5.05 -11.25
CA PHE A 446 11.57 4.27 -11.15
C PHE A 446 12.28 4.18 -12.51
N ILE A 447 11.51 3.95 -13.58
CA ILE A 447 12.03 3.96 -14.97
C ILE A 447 12.53 5.37 -15.35
N GLU A 448 11.81 6.44 -14.98
CA GLU A 448 12.24 7.83 -15.19
C GLU A 448 13.61 8.07 -14.54
N ALA A 449 13.74 7.69 -13.26
CA ALA A 449 14.97 7.87 -12.49
C ALA A 449 16.15 7.11 -13.11
N ARG A 450 15.88 5.93 -13.69
CA ARG A 450 16.91 5.11 -14.30
C ARG A 450 17.35 5.63 -15.67
N PHE A 451 16.42 5.97 -16.56
CA PHE A 451 16.71 6.24 -17.97
C PHE A 451 16.53 7.70 -18.40
N GLY A 452 16.09 8.58 -17.51
CA GLY A 452 15.96 10.02 -17.79
C GLY A 452 14.75 10.39 -18.65
N VAL A 453 13.80 9.48 -18.86
CA VAL A 453 12.59 9.71 -19.68
C VAL A 453 11.44 10.11 -18.75
N ARG A 454 11.09 11.40 -18.68
CA ARG A 454 10.04 11.91 -17.78
C ARG A 454 8.64 11.71 -18.38
N GLU A 455 7.68 11.26 -17.58
CA GLU A 455 6.24 11.20 -17.88
C GLU A 455 5.51 12.46 -17.37
N PRO A 456 5.27 13.48 -18.19
CA PRO A 456 4.64 14.72 -17.75
C PRO A 456 3.19 14.55 -17.24
N LEU A 457 2.52 13.43 -17.53
CA LEU A 457 1.11 13.25 -17.22
C LEU A 457 0.84 12.81 -15.76
N ILE A 458 1.87 12.38 -15.02
CA ILE A 458 1.72 12.13 -13.57
C ILE A 458 1.47 13.47 -12.87
N SER A 459 0.35 13.57 -12.17
CA SER A 459 -0.09 14.80 -11.49
C SER A 459 0.93 15.32 -10.47
N PRO A 460 0.92 16.63 -10.17
CA PRO A 460 1.76 17.20 -9.11
C PRO A 460 1.56 16.50 -7.75
N TRP A 461 0.30 16.22 -7.38
CA TRP A 461 -0.04 15.55 -6.13
C TRP A 461 0.57 14.14 -6.03
N ARG A 462 0.42 13.31 -7.07
CA ARG A 462 1.01 11.95 -7.09
C ARG A 462 2.52 11.98 -7.03
N ARG A 463 3.16 12.92 -7.74
CA ARG A 463 4.62 13.09 -7.69
C ARG A 463 5.12 13.44 -6.29
N ALA A 464 4.34 14.23 -5.55
CA ALA A 464 4.69 14.62 -4.18
C ALA A 464 4.48 13.49 -3.17
N VAL A 465 3.38 12.74 -3.28
CA VAL A 465 2.95 11.76 -2.26
C VAL A 465 3.49 10.34 -2.50
N SER A 466 3.38 9.82 -3.72
CA SER A 466 3.91 8.50 -4.06
C SER A 466 5.43 8.57 -4.21
N GLY A 467 6.17 7.54 -3.83
CA GLY A 467 7.61 7.47 -4.07
C GLY A 467 7.98 7.04 -5.50
N ASN A 468 9.28 6.83 -5.75
CA ASN A 468 9.82 6.36 -7.04
C ASN A 468 10.48 4.97 -6.94
N LEU A 469 10.14 4.21 -5.89
CA LEU A 469 10.67 2.88 -5.55
C LEU A 469 12.18 2.80 -5.22
N LEU A 470 12.97 3.88 -5.33
CA LEU A 470 14.42 3.81 -5.05
C LEU A 470 14.74 3.39 -3.61
N SER A 471 13.90 3.75 -2.65
CA SER A 471 14.05 3.35 -1.24
C SER A 471 13.89 1.85 -1.01
N CYS A 472 13.43 1.07 -2.01
CA CYS A 472 13.30 -0.39 -1.89
C CYS A 472 14.65 -1.13 -2.01
N PHE A 473 15.70 -0.47 -2.51
CA PHE A 473 16.95 -1.07 -2.94
C PHE A 473 18.13 -0.74 -2.03
N ASP A 474 19.08 -1.67 -1.94
CA ASP A 474 20.43 -1.39 -1.46
C ASP A 474 21.42 -1.54 -2.61
N PHE A 475 21.70 -0.44 -3.31
CA PHE A 475 22.70 -0.43 -4.39
C PHE A 475 24.14 -0.42 -3.86
N ALA A 476 24.34 -0.03 -2.60
CA ALA A 476 25.66 0.13 -2.01
C ALA A 476 26.26 -1.22 -1.58
N ASN A 477 25.48 -2.04 -0.87
CA ASN A 477 25.92 -3.32 -0.30
C ASN A 477 24.95 -4.50 -0.57
N PRO A 478 24.53 -4.74 -1.82
CA PRO A 478 23.44 -5.70 -2.13
C PRO A 478 23.76 -7.18 -1.84
N ASN A 479 25.03 -7.53 -1.63
CA ASN A 479 25.49 -8.92 -1.54
C ASN A 479 25.75 -9.40 -0.10
N ASP A 480 25.46 -8.57 0.92
CA ASP A 480 25.73 -8.89 2.32
C ASP A 480 24.58 -9.67 3.00
N ASN A 481 23.45 -9.83 2.31
CA ASN A 481 22.26 -10.49 2.83
C ASN A 481 22.19 -11.94 2.32
N GLY A 482 22.68 -12.89 3.13
CA GLY A 482 22.54 -14.31 2.86
C GLY A 482 21.07 -14.74 2.95
N PHE A 483 20.47 -15.14 1.83
CA PHE A 483 19.19 -15.83 1.83
C PHE A 483 19.40 -17.29 1.45
N THR A 484 18.95 -18.21 2.30
CA THR A 484 19.22 -19.65 2.18
C THR A 484 17.95 -20.50 2.07
N GLN A 485 16.76 -19.89 2.00
CA GLN A 485 15.52 -20.63 1.85
C GLN A 485 15.19 -20.87 0.37
N LEU A 486 14.64 -22.04 0.08
CA LEU A 486 14.16 -22.38 -1.25
C LEU A 486 12.74 -21.87 -1.44
N LEU A 487 12.41 -21.33 -2.61
CA LEU A 487 11.00 -21.07 -2.93
C LEU A 487 10.26 -22.41 -3.08
N PRO A 488 9.03 -22.54 -2.56
CA PRO A 488 8.22 -23.75 -2.72
C PRO A 488 7.88 -24.05 -4.18
N GLU A 489 7.69 -25.33 -4.49
CA GLU A 489 7.17 -25.81 -5.78
C GLU A 489 5.71 -25.37 -6.00
N THR A 490 5.39 -24.96 -7.23
CA THR A 490 4.09 -24.37 -7.60
C THR A 490 3.22 -25.28 -8.47
N ALA A 491 3.86 -26.10 -9.32
CA ALA A 491 3.18 -26.84 -10.39
C ALA A 491 2.07 -27.77 -9.89
N ALA A 492 2.32 -28.53 -8.81
CA ALA A 492 1.33 -29.45 -8.25
C ALA A 492 0.08 -28.71 -7.72
N ARG A 493 0.28 -27.59 -7.03
CA ARG A 493 -0.83 -26.76 -6.51
C ARG A 493 -1.61 -26.11 -7.64
N ARG A 494 -0.92 -25.65 -8.69
CA ARG A 494 -1.57 -25.18 -9.94
C ARG A 494 -2.44 -26.27 -10.55
N SER A 495 -1.91 -27.49 -10.74
CA SER A 495 -2.68 -28.61 -11.30
C SER A 495 -3.92 -28.94 -10.47
N MET A 496 -3.79 -28.95 -9.14
CA MET A 496 -4.95 -29.13 -8.25
C MET A 496 -5.97 -28.01 -8.44
N ALA A 497 -5.54 -26.75 -8.52
CA ALA A 497 -6.45 -25.63 -8.74
C ALA A 497 -7.17 -25.70 -10.09
N LEU A 498 -6.49 -26.11 -11.17
CA LEU A 498 -7.09 -26.28 -12.50
C LEU A 498 -8.07 -27.44 -12.58
N SER A 499 -7.96 -28.44 -11.69
CA SER A 499 -8.93 -29.54 -11.62
C SER A 499 -10.28 -29.13 -11.01
N LEU A 500 -10.36 -27.95 -10.38
CA LEU A 500 -11.59 -27.43 -9.80
C LEU A 500 -12.47 -26.83 -10.91
N PRO A 501 -13.72 -27.25 -11.06
CA PRO A 501 -14.55 -26.86 -12.20
C PRO A 501 -15.07 -25.42 -12.10
N ASN A 502 -15.14 -24.84 -10.90
CA ASN A 502 -15.74 -23.53 -10.64
C ASN A 502 -15.03 -22.81 -9.49
N THR A 503 -15.29 -21.51 -9.37
CA THR A 503 -14.96 -20.75 -8.16
C THR A 503 -15.87 -21.11 -7.00
N LYS A 504 -15.45 -20.76 -5.78
CA LYS A 504 -16.16 -21.04 -4.53
C LYS A 504 -16.40 -19.76 -3.74
N VAL A 505 -17.66 -19.53 -3.37
CA VAL A 505 -18.01 -18.57 -2.31
C VAL A 505 -17.82 -19.28 -0.95
N PRO A 506 -16.88 -18.83 -0.10
CA PRO A 506 -16.67 -19.43 1.22
C PRO A 506 -17.87 -19.19 2.12
N ALA A 507 -18.00 -20.00 3.17
CA ALA A 507 -19.02 -19.78 4.18
C ALA A 507 -18.72 -18.50 4.97
N THR A 508 -19.74 -17.68 5.25
CA THR A 508 -19.58 -16.55 6.17
C THR A 508 -19.47 -17.09 7.60
N PRO A 509 -18.46 -16.67 8.39
CA PRO A 509 -18.35 -17.07 9.79
C PRO A 509 -19.59 -16.66 10.59
N THR A 510 -20.06 -17.53 11.49
CA THR A 510 -21.18 -17.24 12.40
C THR A 510 -20.73 -16.62 13.72
N THR A 511 -19.42 -16.63 14.00
CA THR A 511 -18.82 -16.07 15.22
C THR A 511 -17.80 -15.00 14.84
N LEU A 512 -17.87 -13.85 15.49
CA LEU A 512 -16.89 -12.79 15.32
C LEU A 512 -15.55 -13.21 15.96
N THR A 513 -14.52 -13.39 15.14
CA THR A 513 -13.17 -13.74 15.58
C THR A 513 -12.19 -12.77 14.92
N ALA A 514 -11.29 -12.19 15.73
CA ALA A 514 -10.25 -11.32 15.19
C ALA A 514 -9.24 -12.13 14.37
N PRO A 515 -8.86 -11.69 13.15
CA PRO A 515 -7.71 -12.27 12.47
C PRO A 515 -6.43 -12.04 13.29
N VAL A 516 -5.45 -12.93 13.14
CA VAL A 516 -4.22 -12.91 13.95
C VAL A 516 -3.01 -12.78 13.02
N GLN A 517 -2.17 -11.77 13.28
CA GLN A 517 -0.88 -11.60 12.63
C GLN A 517 0.23 -12.29 13.42
N ALA A 518 1.14 -12.96 12.72
CA ALA A 518 2.29 -13.62 13.33
C ALA A 518 3.20 -12.59 14.04
N ALA A 519 3.77 -12.99 15.19
CA ALA A 519 4.76 -12.16 15.88
C ALA A 519 6.11 -12.23 15.16
N GLY A 520 6.77 -11.09 15.01
CA GLY A 520 8.09 -10.99 14.41
C GLY A 520 8.33 -9.59 13.87
N VAL A 521 9.59 -9.30 13.55
CA VAL A 521 10.00 -8.06 12.88
C VAL A 521 10.78 -8.39 11.62
N ARG A 522 10.79 -7.45 10.69
CA ARG A 522 11.56 -7.50 9.44
C ARG A 522 12.59 -6.39 9.42
N PRO A 523 13.73 -6.55 8.73
CA PRO A 523 14.57 -5.42 8.40
C PRO A 523 13.77 -4.42 7.55
N ALA A 524 13.82 -3.14 7.88
CA ALA A 524 13.03 -2.07 7.25
C ALA A 524 13.92 -1.07 6.53
N ARG A 525 13.53 -0.69 5.32
CA ARG A 525 14.24 0.32 4.51
C ARG A 525 14.10 1.71 5.13
N ALA A 526 15.14 2.53 4.97
CA ALA A 526 15.11 3.93 5.38
C ALA A 526 14.02 4.69 4.63
N LEU A 527 13.25 5.53 5.32
CA LEU A 527 12.14 6.27 4.75
C LEU A 527 12.37 7.79 4.80
N PRO A 528 11.77 8.57 3.88
CA PRO A 528 12.03 10.00 3.73
C PRO A 528 11.19 10.90 4.66
N TYR A 529 10.59 10.35 5.72
CA TYR A 529 9.57 11.06 6.50
C TYR A 529 10.14 11.74 7.74
N GLU A 530 9.79 13.01 7.94
CA GLU A 530 10.00 13.71 9.21
C GLU A 530 8.76 14.56 9.48
N LEU A 531 7.80 13.96 10.19
CA LEU A 531 6.44 14.50 10.32
C LEU A 531 6.17 14.95 11.75
N GLN A 532 5.45 16.06 11.90
CA GLN A 532 4.91 16.47 13.20
C GLN A 532 3.48 16.98 13.06
N VAL A 533 2.68 16.73 14.11
CA VAL A 533 1.39 17.36 14.28
C VAL A 533 1.34 17.93 15.69
N GLN A 534 1.15 19.25 15.78
CA GLN A 534 1.09 19.99 17.02
C GLN A 534 -0.34 20.50 17.24
N ALA A 535 -0.87 20.32 18.44
CA ALA A 535 -2.18 20.82 18.82
C ALA A 535 -2.04 22.12 19.61
N GLN A 536 -3.00 23.02 19.42
CA GLN A 536 -3.15 24.19 20.25
C GLN A 536 -4.63 24.49 20.47
N VAL A 537 -5.01 24.72 21.73
CA VAL A 537 -6.28 25.34 22.09
C VAL A 537 -6.02 26.79 22.49
N PRO A 538 -6.48 27.78 21.70
CA PRO A 538 -6.35 29.19 22.07
C PRO A 538 -7.13 29.53 23.34
N VAL A 539 -6.55 30.35 24.22
CA VAL A 539 -7.20 30.84 25.44
C VAL A 539 -8.48 31.62 25.10
N GLY A 540 -9.60 31.27 25.72
CA GLY A 540 -10.91 31.88 25.50
C GLY A 540 -11.64 31.42 24.23
N GLY A 541 -11.12 30.42 23.51
CA GLY A 541 -11.66 29.98 22.22
C GLY A 541 -12.50 28.70 22.26
N GLY A 542 -13.50 28.61 21.38
CA GLY A 542 -14.31 27.40 21.11
C GLY A 542 -13.76 26.54 19.97
N GLN A 543 -12.43 26.41 19.85
CA GLN A 543 -11.79 25.66 18.78
C GLN A 543 -10.48 25.00 19.20
N VAL A 544 -10.16 23.88 18.57
CA VAL A 544 -8.82 23.27 18.58
C VAL A 544 -8.17 23.43 17.20
N GLU A 545 -6.92 23.89 17.16
CA GLU A 545 -6.11 24.01 15.95
C GLU A 545 -5.04 22.90 15.93
N LEU A 546 -4.90 22.22 14.79
CA LEU A 546 -3.78 21.33 14.51
C LEU A 546 -2.88 21.97 13.46
N ARG A 547 -1.56 22.01 13.71
CA ARG A 547 -0.55 22.33 12.71
C ARG A 547 0.12 21.05 12.24
N PHE A 548 0.15 20.83 10.94
CA PHE A 548 0.79 19.70 10.27
C PHE A 548 2.08 20.18 9.66
N ASP A 549 3.20 19.65 10.13
CA ASP A 549 4.54 20.01 9.68
C ASP A 549 5.17 18.81 8.97
N ASN A 550 5.78 19.05 7.79
CA ASN A 550 6.58 18.07 7.09
C ASN A 550 7.98 18.62 6.86
N LEU A 551 8.93 18.15 7.66
CA LEU A 551 10.36 18.50 7.57
C LEU A 551 11.14 17.46 6.77
N GLY A 552 10.47 16.41 6.29
CA GLY A 552 11.08 15.31 5.54
C GLY A 552 11.30 15.65 4.08
N GLU A 553 11.55 14.62 3.28
CA GLU A 553 11.93 14.70 1.87
C GLU A 553 10.85 14.20 0.91
N ALA A 554 9.77 13.62 1.43
CA ALA A 554 8.59 13.22 0.64
C ALA A 554 7.31 13.91 1.16
N GLY A 555 6.36 14.17 0.28
CA GLY A 555 5.03 14.64 0.66
C GLY A 555 4.31 13.58 1.51
N ALA A 556 3.50 14.04 2.45
CA ALA A 556 2.72 13.17 3.33
C ALA A 556 1.25 13.58 3.36
N VAL A 557 0.38 12.57 3.44
CA VAL A 557 -1.04 12.76 3.69
C VAL A 557 -1.33 12.41 5.15
N PHE A 558 -1.87 13.37 5.89
CA PHE A 558 -2.38 13.14 7.24
C PHE A 558 -3.89 12.92 7.18
N HIS A 559 -4.37 11.82 7.76
CA HIS A 559 -5.80 11.55 7.95
C HIS A 559 -6.20 11.97 9.35
N VAL A 560 -7.31 12.69 9.48
CA VAL A 560 -7.86 13.10 10.77
C VAL A 560 -9.31 12.65 10.89
N TYR A 561 -9.55 11.73 11.82
CA TYR A 561 -10.87 11.27 12.22
C TYR A 561 -11.27 11.96 13.52
N ASP A 562 -12.43 12.62 13.51
CA ASP A 562 -13.04 13.12 14.74
C ASP A 562 -13.87 11.99 15.35
N ARG A 563 -13.39 11.43 16.47
CA ARG A 563 -14.04 10.30 17.13
C ARG A 563 -15.38 10.67 17.77
N LEU A 564 -15.67 11.96 17.93
CA LEU A 564 -16.98 12.46 18.37
C LEU A 564 -17.94 12.68 17.19
N ALA A 565 -17.47 12.60 15.94
CA ALA A 565 -18.25 12.86 14.73
C ALA A 565 -17.84 11.93 13.56
N LEU A 566 -17.79 10.62 13.80
CA LEU A 566 -17.33 9.60 12.83
C LEU A 566 -18.23 9.43 11.59
N ASP A 567 -19.39 10.07 11.55
CA ASP A 567 -20.22 10.21 10.35
C ASP A 567 -19.72 11.29 9.39
N GLN A 568 -18.92 12.24 9.85
CA GLN A 568 -18.32 13.26 8.99
C GLN A 568 -17.24 12.67 8.08
N VAL A 569 -16.97 13.35 6.98
CA VAL A 569 -15.86 12.98 6.08
C VAL A 569 -14.55 13.20 6.84
N PRO A 570 -13.66 12.21 6.94
CA PRO A 570 -12.36 12.41 7.60
C PRO A 570 -11.58 13.48 6.85
N ARG A 571 -10.95 14.39 7.59
CA ARG A 571 -10.18 15.47 6.98
C ARG A 571 -8.82 14.95 6.53
N ARG A 572 -8.36 15.39 5.37
CA ARG A 572 -7.03 15.05 4.85
C ARG A 572 -6.18 16.28 4.65
N TYR A 573 -4.93 16.22 5.08
CA TYR A 573 -3.95 17.29 4.88
C TYR A 573 -2.77 16.76 4.09
N THR A 574 -2.58 17.22 2.85
CA THR A 574 -1.37 16.91 2.07
C THR A 574 -0.34 18.01 2.28
N VAL A 575 0.85 17.65 2.78
CA VAL A 575 1.91 18.61 3.09
C VAL A 575 3.20 18.18 2.39
N GLU A 576 3.73 19.05 1.53
CA GLU A 576 5.04 18.86 0.88
C GLU A 576 6.21 19.00 1.85
N PRO A 577 7.39 18.46 1.47
CA PRO A 577 8.65 18.74 2.13
C PRO A 577 8.87 20.22 2.44
N GLY A 578 9.25 20.53 3.67
CA GLY A 578 9.54 21.88 4.15
C GLY A 578 8.32 22.79 4.31
N LYS A 579 7.09 22.28 4.16
CA LYS A 579 5.85 23.07 4.28
C LYS A 579 5.05 22.70 5.52
N GLN A 580 4.03 23.51 5.78
CA GLN A 580 3.08 23.31 6.88
C GLN A 580 1.66 23.67 6.46
N LEU A 581 0.67 23.04 7.12
CA LEU A 581 -0.74 23.40 7.03
C LEU A 581 -1.36 23.52 8.43
N LYS A 582 -2.51 24.21 8.50
CA LYS A 582 -3.31 24.30 9.73
C LYS A 582 -4.73 23.81 9.47
N GLY A 583 -5.26 23.07 10.43
CA GLY A 583 -6.66 22.64 10.48
C GLY A 583 -7.33 23.13 11.76
N ARG A 584 -8.60 23.52 11.69
CA ARG A 584 -9.37 24.00 12.86
C ARG A 584 -10.67 23.22 13.03
N TRP A 585 -10.97 22.83 14.26
CA TRP A 585 -12.23 22.20 14.65
C TRP A 585 -12.93 23.08 15.66
N ASN A 586 -14.10 23.59 15.29
CA ASN A 586 -14.96 24.35 16.17
C ASN A 586 -15.79 23.37 17.00
N THR A 587 -15.77 23.52 18.32
CA THR A 587 -16.56 22.70 19.24
C THR A 587 -16.95 23.56 20.45
N ALA A 588 -18.10 23.27 21.06
CA ALA A 588 -18.53 23.96 22.28
C ALA A 588 -17.83 23.40 23.54
N SER A 589 -17.25 22.21 23.46
CA SER A 589 -16.65 21.52 24.62
C SER A 589 -15.54 20.54 24.21
N ALA A 590 -15.82 19.24 24.22
CA ALA A 590 -14.84 18.19 24.03
C ALA A 590 -14.38 18.07 22.56
N TYR A 591 -13.15 17.60 22.39
CA TYR A 591 -12.59 17.14 21.13
C TYR A 591 -11.85 15.80 21.33
N ASP A 592 -11.92 14.93 20.32
CA ASP A 592 -11.19 13.67 20.26
C ASP A 592 -10.73 13.43 18.81
N LEU A 593 -9.48 13.82 18.51
CA LEU A 593 -8.93 13.79 17.16
C LEU A 593 -7.91 12.66 17.03
N TRP A 594 -8.19 11.73 16.11
CA TRP A 594 -7.35 10.60 15.76
C TRP A 594 -6.62 10.90 14.44
N VAL A 595 -5.31 11.09 14.52
CA VAL A 595 -4.47 11.50 13.39
C VAL A 595 -3.56 10.35 12.96
N LEU A 596 -3.50 10.07 11.68
CA LEU A 596 -2.63 9.06 11.07
C LEU A 596 -1.79 9.68 9.96
N GLY A 597 -0.59 9.16 9.76
CA GLY A 597 0.30 9.44 8.64
C GLY A 597 1.08 8.18 8.25
N PRO A 598 1.98 8.26 7.26
CA PRO A 598 2.75 7.11 6.81
C PRO A 598 3.69 6.58 7.89
N ASN A 599 4.15 5.33 7.69
CA ASN A 599 5.04 4.59 8.58
C ASN A 599 4.65 4.59 10.08
N GLY A 600 3.36 4.39 10.37
CA GLY A 600 2.88 4.27 11.76
C GLY A 600 2.86 5.59 12.53
N PHE A 601 3.05 6.72 11.84
CA PHE A 601 2.88 8.03 12.44
C PHE A 601 1.45 8.17 12.98
N HIS A 602 1.33 8.42 14.28
CA HIS A 602 0.03 8.57 14.93
C HIS A 602 0.06 9.68 15.99
N ARG A 603 -1.02 10.46 16.05
CA ARG A 603 -1.35 11.33 17.20
C ARG A 603 -2.78 11.09 17.64
N HIS A 604 -3.00 11.11 18.96
CA HIS A 604 -4.34 11.10 19.55
C HIS A 604 -4.45 12.30 20.49
N ILE A 605 -5.36 13.22 20.16
CA ILE A 605 -5.44 14.54 20.78
C ILE A 605 -6.82 14.69 21.38
N VAL A 606 -6.89 14.69 22.72
CA VAL A 606 -8.14 14.70 23.48
C VAL A 606 -8.12 15.85 24.49
N GLY A 607 -9.26 16.51 24.67
CA GLY A 607 -9.43 17.53 25.68
C GLY A 607 -10.75 18.27 25.55
N ASP A 608 -10.83 19.42 26.21
CA ASP A 608 -11.99 20.31 26.18
C ASP A 608 -11.51 21.74 25.90
N VAL A 609 -12.15 22.43 24.96
CA VAL A 609 -11.75 23.79 24.55
C VAL A 609 -12.01 24.84 25.64
N ARG A 610 -12.94 24.55 26.57
CA ARG A 610 -13.22 25.42 27.73
C ARG A 610 -12.05 25.43 28.72
N GLY A 611 -11.25 24.35 28.72
CA GLY A 611 -10.21 24.09 29.71
C GLY A 611 -10.72 24.17 31.15
N ASP A 612 -9.80 24.36 32.10
CA ASP A 612 -10.09 24.46 33.53
C ASP A 612 -10.07 25.94 34.01
N GLY A 613 -10.78 26.81 33.29
CA GLY A 613 -10.87 28.24 33.65
C GLY A 613 -9.51 28.98 33.61
N ASN A 614 -8.58 28.57 32.75
CA ASN A 614 -7.19 29.06 32.63
C ASN A 614 -6.27 28.80 33.84
N ALA A 615 -6.68 27.99 34.83
CA ALA A 615 -5.83 27.64 35.96
C ALA A 615 -4.57 26.87 35.50
N ALA A 616 -4.75 25.68 34.93
CA ALA A 616 -3.73 25.02 34.12
C ALA A 616 -4.10 25.13 32.64
N TRP A 617 -3.13 25.45 31.78
CA TRP A 617 -3.34 25.48 30.33
C TRP A 617 -2.24 24.70 29.60
N PRO A 618 -2.29 23.35 29.68
CA PRO A 618 -1.22 22.49 29.19
C PRO A 618 -1.24 22.33 27.66
N GLU A 619 -0.07 22.40 27.05
CA GLU A 619 0.20 21.96 25.68
C GLU A 619 1.53 21.22 25.61
N ILE A 620 1.75 20.48 24.52
CA ILE A 620 3.05 19.90 24.21
C ILE A 620 3.47 20.27 22.80
N SER A 621 4.78 20.36 22.59
CA SER A 621 5.37 20.34 21.24
C SER A 621 6.46 19.28 21.17
N LEU A 622 6.59 18.68 20.00
CA LEU A 622 7.50 17.58 19.73
C LEU A 622 8.50 17.99 18.66
N ARG A 623 9.77 17.61 18.86
CA ARG A 623 10.81 17.69 17.83
C ARG A 623 11.68 16.44 17.87
N ALA A 624 12.09 15.96 16.71
CA ALA A 624 13.07 14.89 16.60
C ALA A 624 14.48 15.50 16.60
N GLU A 625 15.38 14.96 17.42
CA GLU A 625 16.82 15.19 17.30
C GLU A 625 17.43 13.97 16.62
N ARG A 626 17.49 14.02 15.29
CA ARG A 626 17.83 12.87 14.43
C ARG A 626 19.24 12.35 14.67
N SER A 627 20.19 13.25 14.91
CA SER A 627 21.59 12.88 15.11
C SER A 627 21.82 12.12 16.42
N ALA A 628 21.06 12.47 17.46
CA ALA A 628 21.13 11.81 18.77
C ALA A 628 20.18 10.60 18.89
N GLY A 629 19.24 10.43 17.96
CA GLY A 629 18.20 9.40 18.07
C GLY A 629 17.25 9.65 19.24
N GLU A 630 16.92 10.92 19.49
CA GLU A 630 16.09 11.34 20.61
C GLU A 630 14.82 12.05 20.14
N LEU A 631 13.73 11.84 20.86
CA LEU A 631 12.56 12.71 20.79
C LEU A 631 12.63 13.74 21.92
N VAL A 632 12.48 15.02 21.60
CA VAL A 632 12.39 16.07 22.62
C VAL A 632 10.98 16.60 22.70
N ILE A 633 10.44 16.59 23.91
CA ILE A 633 9.09 17.02 24.25
C ILE A 633 9.20 18.28 25.08
N ASP A 634 8.69 19.39 24.56
CA ASP A 634 8.50 20.59 25.38
C ASP A 634 7.10 20.53 26.00
N LEU A 635 7.06 20.40 27.31
CA LEU A 635 5.86 20.46 28.14
C LEU A 635 5.61 21.93 28.50
N VAL A 636 4.49 22.50 28.06
CA VAL A 636 4.22 23.93 28.18
C VAL A 636 2.97 24.14 29.03
N ASN A 637 3.06 25.01 30.03
CA ASN A 637 1.90 25.45 30.81
C ASN A 637 1.69 26.94 30.59
N ASN A 638 0.67 27.30 29.81
CA ASN A 638 0.30 28.70 29.57
C ASN A 638 -0.64 29.27 30.65
N GLY A 639 -1.07 28.44 31.61
CA GLY A 639 -2.01 28.79 32.67
C GLY A 639 -1.38 29.59 33.81
N ALA A 640 -2.22 30.05 34.73
CA ALA A 640 -1.83 30.86 35.88
C ALA A 640 -1.39 30.05 37.11
N GLN A 641 -1.63 28.74 37.13
CA GLN A 641 -1.29 27.81 38.22
C GLN A 641 -0.33 26.72 37.72
N PRO A 642 0.54 26.17 38.59
CA PRO A 642 1.40 25.05 38.23
C PRO A 642 0.59 23.80 37.89
N CYS A 643 1.09 22.97 36.99
CA CYS A 643 0.51 21.66 36.69
C CYS A 643 1.58 20.57 36.64
N THR A 644 1.16 19.31 36.80
CA THR A 644 2.05 18.15 36.73
C THR A 644 1.67 17.32 35.52
N PHE A 645 2.57 17.24 34.55
CA PHE A 645 2.46 16.33 33.42
C PHE A 645 2.87 14.93 33.85
N VAL A 646 2.11 13.93 33.42
CA VAL A 646 2.39 12.51 33.64
C VAL A 646 2.60 11.87 32.27
N LEU A 647 3.84 11.51 31.99
CA LEU A 647 4.25 10.85 30.74
C LEU A 647 4.31 9.34 30.97
N THR A 648 3.54 8.58 30.20
CA THR A 648 3.46 7.11 30.29
C THR A 648 3.85 6.49 28.95
N ALA A 649 4.75 5.52 28.97
CA ALA A 649 5.03 4.71 27.80
C ALA A 649 3.94 3.66 27.59
N ASN A 650 3.58 3.37 26.33
CA ASN A 650 2.50 2.46 26.01
C ASN A 650 3.00 1.08 25.51
N LYS A 651 3.60 1.00 24.30
CA LYS A 651 3.88 -0.28 23.62
C LYS A 651 5.34 -0.77 23.72
N TYR A 652 6.32 0.12 23.60
CA TYR A 652 7.73 -0.27 23.42
C TYR A 652 8.55 -0.27 24.71
N TYR A 653 8.01 0.32 25.79
CA TYR A 653 8.70 0.46 27.07
C TYR A 653 7.75 0.13 28.21
N SER A 654 8.29 -0.43 29.29
CA SER A 654 7.56 -0.78 30.52
C SER A 654 7.97 0.10 31.71
N ASN A 655 8.47 1.30 31.43
CA ASN A 655 8.99 2.22 32.44
C ASN A 655 7.84 2.77 33.31
N LYS A 656 8.15 3.08 34.58
CA LYS A 656 7.21 3.80 35.45
C LYS A 656 6.85 5.16 34.82
N PRO A 657 5.61 5.66 34.99
CA PRO A 657 5.24 6.99 34.54
C PRO A 657 6.19 8.05 35.09
N MET A 658 6.56 9.01 34.24
CA MET A 658 7.42 10.13 34.61
C MET A 658 6.57 11.35 34.89
N GLU A 659 6.72 11.92 36.10
CA GLU A 659 6.02 13.13 36.50
C GLU A 659 6.93 14.35 36.34
N VAL A 660 6.41 15.38 35.68
CA VAL A 660 7.13 16.65 35.46
C VAL A 660 6.24 17.79 35.88
N ARG A 661 6.59 18.44 36.99
CA ARG A 661 5.93 19.66 37.45
C ARG A 661 6.41 20.85 36.62
N VAL A 662 5.48 21.57 36.00
CA VAL A 662 5.74 22.79 35.24
C VAL A 662 5.02 23.94 35.91
N VAL A 663 5.78 24.96 36.32
CA VAL A 663 5.23 26.16 36.96
C VAL A 663 4.37 26.97 35.98
N ALA A 664 3.56 27.89 36.52
CA ALA A 664 2.72 28.76 35.71
C ALA A 664 3.54 29.52 34.64
N ARG A 665 2.97 29.66 33.43
CA ARG A 665 3.55 30.41 32.31
C ARG A 665 4.99 30.01 31.96
N SER A 666 5.30 28.72 32.04
CA SER A 666 6.65 28.19 31.83
C SER A 666 6.64 26.93 30.97
N ARG A 667 7.83 26.45 30.64
CA ARG A 667 8.05 25.20 29.91
C ARG A 667 9.18 24.39 30.53
N SER A 668 9.07 23.07 30.39
CA SER A 668 10.15 22.12 30.72
C SER A 668 10.33 21.16 29.55
N ALA A 669 11.58 20.82 29.24
CA ALA A 669 11.91 19.87 28.19
C ALA A 669 12.18 18.48 28.76
N VAL A 670 11.70 17.46 28.06
CA VAL A 670 11.96 16.05 28.34
C VAL A 670 12.61 15.45 27.10
N ARG A 671 13.71 14.71 27.29
CA ARG A 671 14.41 14.01 26.20
C ARG A 671 14.18 12.52 26.35
N LEU A 672 13.78 11.87 25.27
CA LEU A 672 13.53 10.44 25.21
C LEU A 672 14.49 9.79 24.20
N PRO A 673 15.54 9.09 24.68
CA PRO A 673 16.38 8.27 23.82
C PRO A 673 15.58 7.09 23.27
N LEU A 674 15.68 6.83 21.96
CA LEU A 674 14.87 5.82 21.28
C LEU A 674 15.67 4.60 20.77
N ALA A 675 16.99 4.58 20.98
CA ALA A 675 17.85 3.53 20.46
C ALA A 675 17.43 2.11 20.90
N SER A 676 16.96 1.94 22.15
CA SER A 676 16.55 0.63 22.69
C SER A 676 15.31 0.03 22.02
N SER A 677 14.49 0.85 21.35
CA SER A 677 13.31 0.40 20.61
C SER A 677 13.52 0.46 19.09
N SER A 678 14.77 0.58 18.63
CA SER A 678 15.09 0.82 17.21
C SER A 678 14.31 2.02 16.66
N ASN A 679 14.34 3.14 17.39
CA ASN A 679 13.70 4.41 17.04
C ASN A 679 12.15 4.43 17.03
N TRP A 680 11.48 3.34 17.43
CA TRP A 680 10.03 3.33 17.62
C TRP A 680 9.61 3.97 18.95
N TYR A 681 8.55 4.78 18.94
CA TYR A 681 8.06 5.45 20.15
C TYR A 681 6.53 5.40 20.22
N ASP A 682 5.98 5.30 21.43
CA ASP A 682 4.55 5.40 21.71
C ASP A 682 4.36 5.80 23.18
N TYR A 683 3.98 7.06 23.39
CA TYR A 683 3.79 7.65 24.71
C TYR A 683 2.48 8.42 24.79
N SER A 684 1.90 8.46 25.98
CA SER A 684 0.76 9.29 26.34
C SER A 684 1.18 10.31 27.40
N VAL A 685 0.80 11.57 27.22
CA VAL A 685 0.94 12.63 28.23
C VAL A 685 -0.44 12.99 28.76
N ARG A 686 -0.58 13.02 30.08
CA ARG A 686 -1.76 13.54 30.80
C ARG A 686 -1.33 14.62 31.79
N VAL A 687 -2.30 15.32 32.36
CA VAL A 687 -2.03 16.30 33.43
C VAL A 687 -2.85 15.96 34.66
N ALA A 688 -2.18 15.86 35.81
CA ALA A 688 -2.83 15.58 37.08
C ALA A 688 -3.83 16.70 37.41
N GLY A 689 -5.07 16.31 37.75
CA GLY A 689 -6.15 17.26 38.07
C GLY A 689 -6.86 17.88 36.86
N VAL A 690 -6.45 17.59 35.62
CA VAL A 690 -7.13 18.05 34.39
C VAL A 690 -7.74 16.84 33.67
N PRO A 691 -8.93 16.38 34.10
CA PRO A 691 -9.55 15.19 33.53
C PRO A 691 -9.88 15.39 32.04
N GLY A 692 -9.68 14.33 31.24
CA GLY A 692 -9.99 14.33 29.81
C GLY A 692 -8.92 14.95 28.90
N TRP A 693 -7.96 15.72 29.41
CA TRP A 693 -6.84 16.21 28.58
C TRP A 693 -5.78 15.12 28.38
N MET A 694 -5.44 14.83 27.12
CA MET A 694 -4.42 13.85 26.76
C MET A 694 -3.78 14.16 25.41
N ARG A 695 -2.49 13.85 25.29
CA ARG A 695 -1.74 13.86 24.03
C ARG A 695 -0.98 12.55 23.89
N ARG A 696 -1.36 11.70 22.93
CA ARG A 696 -0.59 10.51 22.56
C ARG A 696 0.19 10.80 21.29
N PHE A 697 1.43 10.33 21.25
CA PHE A 697 2.24 10.38 20.05
C PHE A 697 2.96 9.04 19.87
N ALA A 698 2.83 8.50 18.67
CA ALA A 698 3.51 7.29 18.26
C ALA A 698 4.08 7.42 16.84
N GLY A 699 5.04 6.57 16.52
CA GLY A 699 5.69 6.49 15.21
C GLY A 699 7.12 5.98 15.31
N HIS A 700 7.87 6.23 14.25
CA HIS A 700 9.29 5.91 14.14
C HIS A 700 10.08 7.19 13.84
N LEU A 701 11.24 7.34 14.49
CA LEU A 701 12.16 8.44 14.18
C LEU A 701 13.05 8.01 13.00
N GLU A 702 12.81 8.62 11.84
CA GLU A 702 13.64 8.42 10.66
C GLU A 702 14.96 9.20 10.79
N ASN A 703 16.08 8.50 10.64
CA ASN A 703 17.43 9.08 10.70
C ASN A 703 18.22 8.85 9.39
N GLY A 704 17.55 8.40 8.33
CA GLY A 704 18.18 8.10 7.04
C GLY A 704 18.90 6.75 6.98
N LEU A 705 18.84 5.94 8.05
CA LEU A 705 19.42 4.61 8.10
C LEU A 705 18.33 3.53 8.08
N PRO A 706 18.63 2.32 7.56
CA PRO A 706 17.75 1.17 7.71
C PRO A 706 17.47 0.85 9.19
N SER A 707 16.28 0.31 9.46
CA SER A 707 15.79 -0.01 10.82
C SER A 707 15.11 -1.39 10.82
N ILE A 708 14.17 -1.60 11.73
CA ILE A 708 13.24 -2.74 11.76
C ILE A 708 11.79 -2.26 11.64
N SER A 709 10.91 -3.13 11.14
CA SER A 709 9.46 -2.92 11.16
C SER A 709 8.95 -2.75 12.60
N ASP A 710 7.82 -2.06 12.77
CA ASP A 710 7.19 -1.83 14.08
C ASP A 710 7.05 -3.15 14.90
N PRO A 711 7.74 -3.27 16.05
CA PRO A 711 7.69 -4.47 16.91
C PRO A 711 6.33 -4.78 17.53
N ALA A 712 5.40 -3.82 17.50
CA ALA A 712 4.05 -3.95 18.01
C ALA A 712 3.04 -4.46 16.97
N MET A 713 3.42 -4.61 15.69
CA MET A 713 2.56 -5.17 14.63
C MET A 713 2.46 -6.70 14.74
N ARG A 714 1.66 -7.18 15.69
CA ARG A 714 1.49 -8.61 15.97
C ARG A 714 0.19 -8.91 16.72
N GLY A 715 -0.23 -10.17 16.66
CA GLY A 715 -1.33 -10.69 17.46
C GLY A 715 -2.70 -10.45 16.83
N ALA A 716 -3.76 -10.56 17.65
CA ALA A 716 -5.13 -10.38 17.20
C ALA A 716 -5.41 -8.93 16.80
N ALA A 717 -6.12 -8.74 15.70
CA ALA A 717 -6.60 -7.44 15.27
C ALA A 717 -7.43 -6.75 16.36
N GLN A 718 -7.21 -5.45 16.52
CA GLN A 718 -8.02 -4.62 17.40
C GLN A 718 -9.39 -4.41 16.77
N LEU A 719 -10.38 -5.20 17.18
CA LEU A 719 -11.76 -5.07 16.70
C LEU A 719 -12.48 -3.87 17.30
N ASP A 720 -12.08 -3.44 18.50
CA ASP A 720 -12.58 -2.24 19.16
C ASP A 720 -11.65 -1.05 18.95
N GLN A 721 -12.20 0.13 19.14
CA GLN A 721 -11.45 1.37 19.20
C GLN A 721 -10.78 1.48 20.55
N TYR A 722 -9.57 2.05 20.53
CA TYR A 722 -8.81 2.37 21.74
C TYR A 722 -9.68 3.05 22.80
N ARG A 723 -9.82 2.40 23.97
CA ARG A 723 -10.33 3.04 25.19
C ARG A 723 -9.16 3.75 25.86
N VAL A 724 -9.30 5.06 26.01
CA VAL A 724 -8.51 5.79 26.99
C VAL A 724 -9.18 5.50 28.34
N ILE A 725 -8.57 4.63 29.14
CA ILE A 725 -8.98 4.41 30.54
C ILE A 725 -8.69 5.70 31.32
#